data_AF-A0A7Y5SWQ5-F1
#
_entry.id   AF-A0A7Y5SWQ5-F1
#
_cell.length_a   1.000
_cell.length_b   1.000
_cell.length_c   1.000
_cell.angle_alpha   90.00
_cell.angle_beta   90.00
_cell.angle_gamma   90.00
#
_symmetry.space_group_name_H-M   'P 1'
#
loop_
_entity.id
_entity.type
_entity.pdbx_description
1 polymer ?
#
loop_
_entity_poly.entity_id
_entity_poly.type
_entity_poly.pdbx_seq_one_letter_code
_entity_poly.pdbx_strand_id
1 'polypeptide(L)'
;MRISYVVAAAVLAGWGACTSLAQPFLSQGIELLSQRTPQQLGSTTGNDCWGHVSPSGREYALMGLRDRLAVVEITNPASPVHVGSITHPASLWGDVKSSAGFCYVVNETGGGMQVIDLRNVDAGQVTLVQSVTGNGLTHSHNVALNPDSGFVYLCGSDVSGSGGGLVAYSLADPANPVLAGMWTTRYVHDAQIVTYTSGPYAGREIAFCACEEFGVYIVDVTNKANMVTLGTLAYPGVTYCHQVWLSEDKQHLYVNDELDGPAQGFPRTFTRVVDVTNLNAPTLVGGFTSGVPGAIDHNLYVHQGRVFEANYTSGLRVFDATNPTSPVEVAWIDTHPDDNDATYDGAWSTYPYFPSGSIIISDINRGLFVVRLNLNYLTFAFPDGLPQRLDPFVPNALRVTIGGLGDGVDTASVQLWSRIGGGAFTPAPMTLESGATYLGYFPVAPCLSTMEFYVTARNTSGTPFAAPLGAPGWGVHSAPVNGGTQTLLFYDMETAAGWTGGAPGDTATAGLWERGDPQGTIAQPEDDHTPAPGVNCWVTGRLAGSSAGAHDVDGGYTTLMSPVMNLGTAGSETRIGYWRWYSNSAGSTPNTDIFRVDLSNDAGTNWASVEVVGPSGPGTSGGWLYHEFRVADILPLTSQMRLRFIAEDAGAGSLVEAALDDLSVFGITCPTCPSDFNGSGGTPDDADVAAFFEAWNNGDESADLNQSGGTPDDADVAAFFEFWNAGC
;
A
#
# COMPACT_ATOMS: atom_id res chain seq x y z
N MET A 1 46.26 17.76 -58.91
CA MET A 1 45.57 18.82 -58.14
C MET A 1 44.35 18.17 -57.50
N ARG A 2 44.47 17.77 -56.23
CA ARG A 2 43.40 17.10 -55.46
C ARG A 2 42.55 18.18 -54.80
N ILE A 3 41.24 18.19 -55.04
CA ILE A 3 40.26 18.86 -54.20
C ILE A 3 39.14 17.86 -53.96
N SER A 4 38.99 17.50 -52.69
CA SER A 4 37.93 16.67 -52.13
C SER A 4 36.67 17.51 -51.90
N TYR A 5 35.49 16.96 -52.20
CA TYR A 5 34.24 17.41 -51.60
C TYR A 5 33.55 16.19 -50.97
N VAL A 6 33.31 16.32 -49.66
CA VAL A 6 32.65 15.38 -48.77
C VAL A 6 31.14 15.56 -48.87
N VAL A 7 30.41 14.45 -49.03
CA VAL A 7 28.95 14.41 -49.01
C VAL A 7 28.48 14.42 -47.56
N ALA A 8 27.49 15.28 -47.26
CA ALA A 8 26.88 15.45 -45.96
C ALA A 8 26.13 14.18 -45.51
N ALA A 9 26.53 13.66 -44.34
CA ALA A 9 25.74 12.70 -43.57
C ALA A 9 24.89 13.48 -42.55
N ALA A 10 23.59 13.26 -42.57
CA ALA A 10 22.66 13.78 -41.58
C ALA A 10 22.96 13.14 -40.21
N VAL A 11 23.08 14.01 -39.20
CA VAL A 11 23.33 13.66 -37.81
C VAL A 11 22.05 13.08 -37.21
N LEU A 12 22.04 11.77 -36.97
CA LEU A 12 21.18 11.15 -35.95
C LEU A 12 21.75 11.56 -34.59
N ALA A 13 21.08 12.49 -33.92
CA ALA A 13 21.41 12.89 -32.57
C ALA A 13 21.22 11.69 -31.63
N GLY A 14 22.29 11.37 -30.90
CA GLY A 14 22.35 10.24 -29.98
C GLY A 14 21.30 10.35 -28.89
N TRP A 15 20.50 9.29 -28.80
CA TRP A 15 19.79 8.96 -27.57
C TRP A 15 20.87 8.53 -26.58
N GLY A 16 21.25 9.46 -25.70
CA GLY A 16 22.03 9.14 -24.53
C GLY A 16 21.25 8.13 -23.70
N ALA A 17 21.80 6.94 -23.54
CA ALA A 17 21.31 5.96 -22.60
C ALA A 17 21.38 6.57 -21.18
N CYS A 18 20.23 7.01 -20.68
CA CYS A 18 20.02 7.21 -19.26
C CYS A 18 19.49 5.90 -18.69
N THR A 19 20.39 4.97 -18.39
CA THR A 19 20.07 3.75 -17.65
C THR A 19 20.08 4.06 -16.16
N SER A 20 18.94 4.55 -15.68
CA SER A 20 18.32 4.07 -14.45
C SER A 20 16.84 4.01 -14.79
N LEU A 21 16.23 2.82 -14.79
CA LEU A 21 14.78 2.75 -14.72
C LEU A 21 14.40 3.53 -13.47
N ALA A 22 13.90 4.77 -13.64
CA ALA A 22 13.29 5.49 -12.54
C ALA A 22 12.17 4.57 -12.04
N GLN A 23 12.31 4.08 -10.80
CA GLN A 23 11.21 3.42 -10.10
C GLN A 23 10.01 4.33 -10.28
N PRO A 24 8.99 3.88 -11.02
CA PRO A 24 7.96 4.81 -11.38
C PRO A 24 7.02 4.95 -10.17
N PHE A 25 6.70 6.19 -9.80
CA PHE A 25 5.88 6.50 -8.64
C PHE A 25 4.43 6.58 -9.08
N LEU A 26 3.59 5.64 -8.65
CA LEU A 26 2.16 5.68 -8.97
C LEU A 26 1.55 6.93 -8.34
N SER A 27 0.61 7.53 -9.07
CA SER A 27 -0.09 8.71 -8.61
C SER A 27 -1.45 8.84 -9.26
N GLN A 28 -2.36 9.47 -8.53
CA GLN A 28 -3.64 9.94 -9.05
C GLN A 28 -3.83 11.38 -8.60
N GLY A 29 -4.25 12.27 -9.49
CA GLY A 29 -4.45 13.67 -9.12
C GLY A 29 -3.15 14.45 -8.84
N ILE A 30 -1.98 13.83 -9.02
CA ILE A 30 -0.65 14.41 -8.81
C ILE A 30 0.18 14.28 -10.09
N GLU A 31 0.89 15.35 -10.44
CA GLU A 31 1.96 15.35 -11.44
C GLU A 31 3.32 15.41 -10.72
N LEU A 32 4.18 14.42 -10.97
CA LEU A 32 5.57 14.45 -10.53
C LEU A 32 6.40 15.33 -11.48
N LEU A 33 6.98 16.41 -10.97
CA LEU A 33 7.76 17.37 -11.76
C LEU A 33 9.26 17.06 -11.71
N SER A 34 9.78 16.71 -10.53
CA SER A 34 11.17 16.28 -10.35
C SER A 34 11.39 15.56 -9.02
N GLN A 35 12.54 14.88 -8.91
CA GLN A 35 13.03 14.24 -7.68
C GLN A 35 14.52 14.51 -7.51
N ARG A 36 14.98 14.74 -6.27
CA ARG A 36 16.38 14.78 -5.87
C ARG A 36 16.64 13.83 -4.70
N THR A 37 17.50 12.84 -4.88
CA THR A 37 17.82 11.88 -3.81
C THR A 37 18.66 12.51 -2.70
N PRO A 38 18.68 11.95 -1.48
CA PRO A 38 19.54 12.45 -0.41
C PRO A 38 21.02 12.53 -0.82
N GLN A 39 21.50 11.57 -1.61
CA GLN A 39 22.89 11.53 -2.08
C GLN A 39 23.20 12.67 -3.05
N GLN A 40 22.24 13.05 -3.90
CA GLN A 40 22.38 14.22 -4.78
C GLN A 40 22.43 15.53 -4.00
N LEU A 41 21.87 15.55 -2.79
CA LEU A 41 21.93 16.69 -1.85
C LEU A 41 23.07 16.55 -0.81
N GLY A 42 23.91 15.51 -0.94
CA GLY A 42 25.11 15.30 -0.14
C GLY A 42 24.90 14.63 1.22
N SER A 43 23.81 13.88 1.42
CA SER A 43 23.52 13.13 2.64
C SER A 43 22.99 11.71 2.36
N THR A 44 22.55 10.99 3.38
CA THR A 44 22.05 9.60 3.24
C THR A 44 20.55 9.45 3.42
N THR A 45 19.92 10.28 4.26
CA THR A 45 18.48 10.24 4.53
C THR A 45 17.90 11.66 4.65
N GLY A 46 16.62 11.81 4.32
CA GLY A 46 15.82 13.02 4.58
C GLY A 46 15.22 13.06 5.98
N ASN A 47 14.79 14.24 6.41
CA ASN A 47 13.90 14.49 7.55
C ASN A 47 12.91 15.62 7.17
N ASP A 48 12.50 16.53 8.06
CA ASP A 48 11.44 17.50 7.73
C ASP A 48 11.80 18.43 6.54
N CYS A 49 10.79 19.11 5.98
CA CYS A 49 10.99 20.13 4.96
C CYS A 49 10.11 21.35 5.16
N TRP A 50 10.56 22.47 4.58
CA TRP A 50 9.80 23.72 4.57
C TRP A 50 10.07 24.50 3.28
N GLY A 51 9.37 25.61 3.10
CA GLY A 51 9.56 26.49 1.95
C GLY A 51 10.10 27.87 2.32
N HIS A 52 10.72 28.52 1.34
CA HIS A 52 11.06 29.93 1.38
C HIS A 52 10.79 30.57 0.01
N VAL A 53 10.17 31.74 0.01
CA VAL A 53 9.99 32.56 -1.20
C VAL A 53 10.81 33.83 -1.00
N SER A 54 11.77 34.06 -1.88
CA SER A 54 12.60 35.27 -1.80
C SER A 54 11.80 36.50 -2.27
N PRO A 55 12.24 37.73 -1.95
CA PRO A 55 11.55 38.94 -2.39
C PRO A 55 11.42 39.11 -3.92
N SER A 56 12.23 38.38 -4.71
CA SER A 56 12.12 38.38 -6.18
C SER A 56 11.02 37.45 -6.71
N GLY A 57 10.41 36.64 -5.84
CA GLY A 57 9.43 35.61 -6.20
C GLY A 57 10.04 34.25 -6.54
N ARG A 58 11.35 34.06 -6.36
CA ARG A 58 12.00 32.75 -6.51
C ARG A 58 11.65 31.85 -5.33
N GLU A 59 11.44 30.58 -5.60
CA GLU A 59 10.96 29.60 -4.64
C GLU A 59 12.06 28.61 -4.30
N TYR A 60 12.23 28.34 -3.00
CA TYR A 60 13.29 27.50 -2.45
C TYR A 60 12.70 26.46 -1.50
N ALA A 61 12.96 25.19 -1.80
CA ALA A 61 12.76 24.10 -0.87
C ALA A 61 13.89 24.11 0.17
N LEU A 62 13.51 24.11 1.43
CA LEU A 62 14.38 23.90 2.57
C LEU A 62 14.26 22.43 2.95
N MET A 63 15.21 21.62 2.49
CA MET A 63 15.20 20.17 2.67
C MET A 63 16.10 19.81 3.85
N GLY A 64 15.49 19.33 4.93
CA GLY A 64 16.22 18.74 6.03
C GLY A 64 16.80 17.37 5.64
N LEU A 65 18.03 17.12 6.06
CA LEU A 65 18.76 15.87 5.83
C LEU A 65 19.42 15.46 7.15
N ARG A 66 19.90 14.22 7.20
CA ARG A 66 20.53 13.64 8.39
C ARG A 66 21.55 14.54 9.08
N ASP A 67 22.37 15.26 8.32
CA ASP A 67 23.54 16.00 8.83
C ASP A 67 23.61 17.46 8.35
N ARG A 68 22.56 17.96 7.69
CA ARG A 68 22.53 19.30 7.11
C ARG A 68 21.12 19.75 6.74
N LEU A 69 20.95 21.06 6.63
CA LEU A 69 19.90 21.65 5.80
C LEU A 69 20.44 21.86 4.38
N ALA A 70 19.72 21.40 3.36
CA ALA A 70 19.97 21.75 1.96
C ALA A 70 18.95 22.80 1.48
N VAL A 71 19.43 23.82 0.78
CA VAL A 71 18.59 24.84 0.14
C VAL A 71 18.58 24.58 -1.35
N VAL A 72 17.41 24.27 -1.89
CA VAL A 72 17.21 23.88 -3.29
C VAL A 72 16.25 24.86 -3.94
N GLU A 73 16.69 25.55 -4.98
CA GLU A 73 15.79 26.37 -5.78
C GLU A 73 14.85 25.49 -6.60
N ILE A 74 13.55 25.80 -6.54
CA ILE A 74 12.49 25.11 -7.27
C ILE A 74 11.64 26.05 -8.14
N THR A 75 12.05 27.30 -8.36
CA THR A 75 11.36 28.26 -9.24
C THR A 75 11.03 27.65 -10.61
N ASN A 76 11.93 26.83 -11.14
CA ASN A 76 11.62 25.88 -12.21
C ASN A 76 11.49 24.47 -11.59
N PRO A 77 10.27 24.00 -11.28
CA PRO A 77 10.07 22.78 -10.50
C PRO A 77 10.44 21.50 -11.25
N ALA A 78 10.57 21.56 -12.59
CA ALA A 78 11.07 20.45 -13.40
C ALA A 78 12.60 20.34 -13.41
N SER A 79 13.32 21.37 -12.93
CA SER A 79 14.79 21.39 -12.90
C SER A 79 15.30 22.08 -11.63
N PRO A 80 15.10 21.45 -10.45
CA PRO A 80 15.52 22.03 -9.18
C PRO A 80 17.04 22.13 -9.09
N VAL A 81 17.56 23.20 -8.47
CA VAL A 81 18.99 23.49 -8.37
C VAL A 81 19.42 23.56 -6.91
N HIS A 82 20.41 22.73 -6.52
CA HIS A 82 21.00 22.81 -5.18
C HIS A 82 21.85 24.08 -5.06
N VAL A 83 21.44 25.01 -4.19
CA VAL A 83 22.06 26.33 -4.01
C VAL A 83 23.19 26.26 -2.98
N GLY A 84 22.96 25.55 -1.87
CA GLY A 84 23.94 25.42 -0.79
C GLY A 84 23.40 24.56 0.36
N SER A 85 24.26 24.31 1.36
CA SER A 85 23.90 23.56 2.56
C SER A 85 24.59 24.09 3.80
N ILE A 86 23.96 23.92 4.96
CA ILE A 86 24.52 24.22 6.28
C ILE A 86 24.50 22.93 7.11
N THR A 87 25.67 22.48 7.57
CA THR A 87 25.79 21.23 8.33
C THR A 87 25.43 21.42 9.80
N HIS A 88 24.86 20.38 10.40
CA HIS A 88 24.61 20.25 11.83
C HIS A 88 24.96 18.82 12.31
N PRO A 89 25.01 18.54 13.62
CA PRO A 89 25.20 17.18 14.11
C PRO A 89 24.21 16.19 13.48
N ALA A 90 24.67 14.97 13.23
CA ALA A 90 23.84 13.96 12.58
C ALA A 90 22.66 13.57 13.47
N SER A 91 21.44 13.63 12.94
CA SER A 91 20.19 13.33 13.63
C SER A 91 19.19 12.71 12.66
N LEU A 92 18.36 11.78 13.15
CA LEU A 92 17.17 11.35 12.40
C LEU A 92 16.12 12.47 12.40
N TRP A 93 15.91 13.08 13.57
CA TRP A 93 14.99 14.19 13.77
C TRP A 93 15.67 15.54 13.54
N GLY A 94 15.15 16.29 12.58
CA GLY A 94 15.57 17.63 12.27
C GLY A 94 14.40 18.40 11.65
N ASP A 95 14.24 19.65 12.06
CA ASP A 95 13.11 20.49 11.69
C ASP A 95 13.59 21.88 11.31
N VAL A 96 12.90 22.50 10.35
CA VAL A 96 13.16 23.82 9.82
C VAL A 96 11.87 24.62 9.66
N LYS A 97 11.90 25.89 10.07
CA LYS A 97 10.88 26.90 9.68
C LYS A 97 11.56 28.16 9.18
N SER A 98 10.92 28.86 8.25
CA SER A 98 11.45 30.10 7.66
C SER A 98 10.56 31.30 7.94
N SER A 99 11.18 32.46 8.15
CA SER A 99 10.50 33.75 8.29
C SER A 99 11.44 34.91 8.00
N ALA A 100 10.92 35.98 7.39
CA ALA A 100 11.63 37.24 7.16
C ALA A 100 13.03 37.12 6.51
N GLY A 101 13.23 36.14 5.62
CA GLY A 101 14.52 35.92 4.95
C GLY A 101 15.53 35.13 5.78
N PHE A 102 15.13 34.53 6.89
CA PHE A 102 15.91 33.59 7.68
C PHE A 102 15.21 32.23 7.75
N CYS A 103 15.98 31.19 8.06
CA CYS A 103 15.40 29.94 8.58
C CYS A 103 16.08 29.52 9.88
N TYR A 104 15.31 28.76 10.67
CA TYR A 104 15.68 28.28 11.99
C TYR A 104 15.66 26.76 11.95
N VAL A 105 16.78 26.13 12.24
CA VAL A 105 16.94 24.66 12.17
C VAL A 105 17.26 24.12 13.55
N VAL A 106 16.55 23.08 13.96
CA VAL A 106 16.81 22.33 15.20
C VAL A 106 16.96 20.83 14.92
N ASN A 107 17.55 20.12 15.87
CA ASN A 107 17.70 18.67 15.85
C ASN A 107 17.83 18.14 17.30
N GLU A 108 17.72 16.83 17.45
CA GLU A 108 17.76 16.17 18.77
C GLU A 108 19.15 15.78 19.28
N THR A 109 20.20 15.87 18.45
CA THR A 109 21.53 15.36 18.84
C THR A 109 22.50 16.45 19.28
N GLY A 110 22.24 17.73 18.98
CA GLY A 110 22.97 18.84 19.56
C GLY A 110 23.08 20.08 18.68
N GLY A 111 23.85 21.07 19.16
CA GLY A 111 24.17 22.29 18.42
C GLY A 111 23.16 23.43 18.56
N GLY A 112 22.12 23.25 19.37
CA GLY A 112 21.07 24.24 19.61
C GLY A 112 20.26 24.58 18.36
N MET A 113 19.74 25.80 18.29
CA MET A 113 18.99 26.28 17.12
C MET A 113 19.91 27.05 16.17
N GLN A 114 20.13 26.53 14.95
CA GLN A 114 20.86 27.25 13.92
C GLN A 114 19.98 28.35 13.32
N VAL A 115 20.56 29.54 13.12
CA VAL A 115 19.93 30.68 12.45
C VAL A 115 20.67 30.90 11.13
N ILE A 116 19.97 30.73 10.02
CA ILE A 116 20.54 30.76 8.67
C ILE A 116 19.94 31.94 7.90
N ASP A 117 20.78 32.75 7.28
CA ASP A 117 20.40 33.88 6.44
C ASP A 117 20.19 33.43 4.99
N LEU A 118 18.98 33.70 4.47
CA LEU A 118 18.54 33.41 3.11
C LEU A 118 18.29 34.69 2.29
N ARG A 119 18.55 35.89 2.82
CA ARG A 119 18.23 37.15 2.13
C ARG A 119 18.99 37.34 0.81
N ASN A 120 20.15 36.70 0.66
CA ASN A 120 20.97 36.69 -0.55
C ASN A 120 20.96 35.33 -1.27
N VAL A 121 19.97 34.48 -1.01
CA VAL A 121 19.85 33.14 -1.62
C VAL A 121 19.77 33.22 -3.14
N ASP A 122 19.16 34.28 -3.69
CA ASP A 122 19.10 34.55 -5.13
C ASP A 122 20.49 34.68 -5.78
N ALA A 123 21.48 35.17 -5.02
CA ALA A 123 22.87 35.30 -5.43
C ALA A 123 23.70 34.05 -5.10
N GLY A 124 23.06 32.95 -4.68
CA GLY A 124 23.70 31.71 -4.31
C GLY A 124 24.29 31.70 -2.90
N GLN A 125 23.88 32.63 -2.03
CA GLN A 125 24.42 32.75 -0.67
C GLN A 125 23.45 32.21 0.38
N VAL A 126 23.89 31.17 1.08
CA VAL A 126 23.22 30.60 2.25
C VAL A 126 24.25 30.62 3.38
N THR A 127 23.96 31.34 4.47
CA THR A 127 24.98 31.63 5.50
C THR A 127 24.46 31.28 6.88
N LEU A 128 25.19 30.43 7.62
CA LEU A 128 24.97 30.26 9.05
C LEU A 128 25.38 31.54 9.78
N VAL A 129 24.40 32.21 10.40
CA VAL A 129 24.64 33.43 11.17
C VAL A 129 25.15 33.09 12.56
N GLN A 130 24.46 32.17 13.24
CA GLN A 130 24.85 31.66 14.54
C GLN A 130 24.12 30.37 14.89
N SER A 131 24.51 29.77 16.01
CA SER A 131 23.75 28.72 16.70
C SER A 131 23.37 29.20 18.09
N VAL A 132 22.07 29.31 18.36
CA VAL A 132 21.54 29.73 19.66
C VAL A 132 21.65 28.56 20.63
N THR A 133 22.56 28.70 21.60
CA THR A 133 22.82 27.71 22.67
C THR A 133 22.63 28.29 24.08
N GLY A 134 22.22 29.56 24.16
CA GLY A 134 21.94 30.23 25.43
C GLY A 134 20.83 29.54 26.22
N ASN A 135 20.82 29.78 27.54
CA ASN A 135 19.85 29.17 28.47
C ASN A 135 19.89 27.63 28.50
N GLY A 136 21.04 27.04 28.15
CA GLY A 136 21.25 25.59 28.16
C GLY A 136 20.67 24.87 26.96
N LEU A 137 20.24 25.59 25.91
CA LEU A 137 19.72 24.97 24.68
C LEU A 137 20.81 24.13 24.01
N THR A 138 20.65 22.81 24.03
CA THR A 138 21.50 21.90 23.26
C THR A 138 20.74 21.22 22.14
N HIS A 139 19.46 20.90 22.32
CA HIS A 139 18.65 20.21 21.32
C HIS A 139 17.16 20.60 21.41
N SER A 140 16.41 20.31 20.34
CA SER A 140 14.96 20.45 20.27
C SER A 140 14.40 19.46 19.28
N HIS A 141 13.23 18.89 19.59
CA HIS A 141 12.56 17.94 18.72
C HIS A 141 12.07 18.63 17.44
N ASN A 142 11.34 19.74 17.61
CA ASN A 142 10.64 20.43 16.54
C ASN A 142 10.70 21.96 16.74
N VAL A 143 10.47 22.70 15.66
CA VAL A 143 10.38 24.15 15.65
C VAL A 143 9.08 24.58 14.96
N ALA A 144 8.27 25.36 15.68
CA ALA A 144 7.08 25.99 15.16
C ALA A 144 7.26 27.50 15.03
N LEU A 145 6.48 28.15 14.15
CA LEU A 145 6.63 29.58 13.89
C LEU A 145 5.27 30.24 13.66
N ASN A 146 5.08 31.43 14.22
CA ASN A 146 3.98 32.31 13.86
C ASN A 146 4.55 33.60 13.27
N PRO A 147 4.50 33.78 11.93
CA PRO A 147 5.13 34.92 11.29
C PRO A 147 4.41 36.23 11.62
N ASP A 148 3.12 36.18 11.97
CA ASP A 148 2.32 37.37 12.29
C ASP A 148 2.73 38.01 13.63
N SER A 149 3.15 37.19 14.60
CA SER A 149 3.54 37.64 15.94
C SER A 149 5.04 37.91 16.08
N GLY A 150 5.86 37.38 15.15
CA GLY A 150 7.32 37.54 15.18
C GLY A 150 7.99 36.67 16.24
N PHE A 151 7.47 35.46 16.48
CA PHE A 151 8.05 34.48 17.40
C PHE A 151 8.30 33.14 16.72
N VAL A 152 9.39 32.51 17.13
CA VAL A 152 9.67 31.09 16.89
C VAL A 152 9.51 30.34 18.20
N TYR A 153 9.00 29.11 18.13
CA TYR A 153 8.70 28.27 19.27
C TYR A 153 9.45 26.95 19.14
N LEU A 154 10.14 26.54 20.20
CA LEU A 154 10.81 25.25 20.26
C LEU A 154 9.94 24.26 21.03
N CYS A 155 9.77 23.07 20.46
CA CYS A 155 8.99 21.95 20.98
C CYS A 155 9.98 20.82 21.35
N GLY A 156 9.77 20.16 22.49
CA GLY A 156 10.66 19.09 22.93
C GLY A 156 12.10 19.53 23.25
N SER A 157 12.31 20.82 23.56
CA SER A 157 13.65 21.36 23.84
C SER A 157 14.11 21.17 25.29
N ASP A 158 15.41 21.35 25.54
CA ASP A 158 16.04 21.28 26.86
C ASP A 158 16.28 22.65 27.52
N VAL A 159 15.78 23.73 26.90
CA VAL A 159 15.97 25.11 27.37
C VAL A 159 15.63 25.23 28.85
N SER A 160 16.57 25.69 29.66
CA SER A 160 16.40 25.91 31.11
C SER A 160 15.83 24.69 31.87
N GLY A 161 16.06 23.47 31.37
CA GLY A 161 15.49 22.24 31.95
C GLY A 161 13.97 22.16 31.80
N SER A 162 13.41 22.72 30.74
CA SER A 162 11.96 22.79 30.46
C SER A 162 11.23 21.45 30.47
N GLY A 163 11.95 20.34 30.30
CA GLY A 163 11.36 19.01 30.16
C GLY A 163 10.61 18.83 28.84
N GLY A 164 10.93 19.60 27.80
CA GLY A 164 10.35 19.46 26.46
C GLY A 164 9.04 20.21 26.22
N GLY A 165 8.71 21.22 27.04
CA GLY A 165 7.55 22.09 26.80
C GLY A 165 7.71 23.07 25.63
N LEU A 166 6.78 24.03 25.53
CA LEU A 166 6.76 25.04 24.46
C LEU A 166 7.57 26.28 24.84
N VAL A 167 8.59 26.63 24.04
CA VAL A 167 9.56 27.68 24.39
C VAL A 167 9.60 28.77 23.34
N ALA A 168 9.20 30.00 23.69
CA ALA A 168 9.13 31.10 22.74
C ALA A 168 10.41 31.93 22.71
N TYR A 169 10.93 32.17 21.50
CA TYR A 169 12.00 33.12 21.21
C TYR A 169 11.47 34.26 20.33
N SER A 170 11.79 35.49 20.70
CA SER A 170 11.45 36.70 19.92
C SER A 170 12.32 36.81 18.68
N LEU A 171 11.70 37.09 17.54
CA LEU A 171 12.34 37.38 16.26
C LEU A 171 12.36 38.89 15.95
N ALA A 172 12.29 39.76 16.97
CA ALA A 172 12.45 41.21 16.77
C ALA A 172 13.81 41.56 16.13
N ASP A 173 14.84 40.77 16.43
CA ASP A 173 16.05 40.65 15.62
C ASP A 173 16.14 39.19 15.12
N PRO A 174 15.69 38.90 13.87
CA PRO A 174 15.63 37.55 13.34
C PRO A 174 16.99 36.84 13.30
N ALA A 175 18.08 37.61 13.23
CA ALA A 175 19.43 37.09 13.26
C ALA A 175 19.87 36.68 14.67
N ASN A 176 19.27 37.25 15.73
CA ASN A 176 19.59 37.02 17.14
C ASN A 176 18.33 36.75 17.99
N PRO A 177 17.69 35.57 17.85
CA PRO A 177 16.50 35.24 18.64
C PRO A 177 16.78 35.25 20.15
N VAL A 178 15.87 35.83 20.93
CA VAL A 178 16.01 35.94 22.40
C VAL A 178 14.84 35.26 23.11
N LEU A 179 15.13 34.47 24.14
CA LEU A 179 14.12 33.80 24.96
C LEU A 179 13.12 34.81 25.53
N ALA A 180 11.84 34.60 25.23
CA ALA A 180 10.74 35.47 25.66
C ALA A 180 9.89 34.86 26.78
N GLY A 181 9.82 33.53 26.84
CA GLY A 181 9.14 32.80 27.91
C GLY A 181 8.75 31.39 27.49
N MET A 182 8.12 30.65 28.40
CA MET A 182 8.01 29.18 28.30
C MET A 182 6.72 28.68 28.93
N TRP A 183 6.17 27.61 28.37
CA TRP A 183 5.12 26.81 28.96
C TRP A 183 5.64 25.38 29.16
N THR A 184 5.75 24.94 30.41
CA THR A 184 6.42 23.68 30.80
C THR A 184 5.47 22.67 31.44
N THR A 185 4.17 22.82 31.23
CA THR A 185 3.16 21.96 31.89
C THR A 185 3.16 20.54 31.32
N ARG A 186 3.51 20.37 30.05
CA ARG A 186 3.62 19.08 29.34
C ARG A 186 4.77 19.13 28.34
N TYR A 187 5.26 17.95 27.97
CA TYR A 187 6.04 17.79 26.75
C TYR A 187 5.18 18.18 25.54
N VAL A 188 5.79 18.83 24.56
CA VAL A 188 5.17 19.24 23.31
C VAL A 188 5.99 18.67 22.18
N HIS A 189 5.39 17.76 21.41
CA HIS A 189 6.00 17.10 20.27
C HIS A 189 6.04 18.05 19.06
N ASP A 190 4.86 18.51 18.64
CA ASP A 190 4.65 19.52 17.60
C ASP A 190 3.61 20.54 18.10
N ALA A 191 3.61 21.74 17.50
CA ALA A 191 2.57 22.72 17.74
C ALA A 191 2.30 23.61 16.52
N GLN A 192 1.05 24.02 16.37
CA GLN A 192 0.68 25.13 15.50
C GLN A 192 0.33 26.37 16.33
N ILE A 193 0.94 27.51 16.03
CA ILE A 193 0.67 28.78 16.72
C ILE A 193 0.00 29.76 15.75
N VAL A 194 -1.14 30.29 16.17
CA VAL A 194 -1.98 31.14 15.32
C VAL A 194 -2.48 32.38 16.07
N THR A 195 -2.38 33.55 15.42
CA THR A 195 -3.01 34.79 15.88
C THR A 195 -4.48 34.83 15.47
N TYR A 196 -5.39 35.05 16.41
CA TYR A 196 -6.80 35.29 16.14
C TYR A 196 -7.02 36.79 15.89
N THR A 197 -7.49 37.14 14.69
CA THR A 197 -7.76 38.54 14.30
C THR A 197 -9.24 38.90 14.41
N SER A 198 -10.12 37.92 14.60
CA SER A 198 -11.57 38.07 14.71
C SER A 198 -12.15 37.02 15.68
N GLY A 199 -13.45 37.13 15.96
CA GLY A 199 -14.17 36.19 16.84
C GLY A 199 -13.91 36.44 18.34
N PRO A 200 -14.33 35.50 19.21
CA PRO A 200 -14.27 35.66 20.67
C PRO A 200 -12.83 35.70 21.23
N TYR A 201 -11.85 35.28 20.43
CA TYR A 201 -10.43 35.23 20.81
C TYR A 201 -9.58 36.28 20.07
N ALA A 202 -10.20 37.26 19.41
CA ALA A 202 -9.49 38.32 18.70
C ALA A 202 -8.42 39.01 19.56
N GLY A 203 -7.24 39.21 19.00
CA GLY A 203 -6.07 39.79 19.67
C GLY A 203 -5.25 38.78 20.49
N ARG A 204 -5.66 37.50 20.55
CA ARG A 204 -4.90 36.44 21.22
C ARG A 204 -4.06 35.66 20.23
N GLU A 205 -2.93 35.17 20.70
CA GLU A 205 -2.09 34.20 20.03
C GLU A 205 -2.24 32.86 20.75
N ILE A 206 -2.67 31.84 20.02
CA ILE A 206 -3.04 30.53 20.58
C ILE A 206 -2.13 29.47 19.99
N ALA A 207 -1.55 28.63 20.84
CA ALA A 207 -0.83 27.43 20.47
C ALA A 207 -1.74 26.20 20.63
N PHE A 208 -1.80 25.38 19.59
CA PHE A 208 -2.37 24.04 19.61
C PHE A 208 -1.19 23.09 19.67
N CYS A 209 -1.05 22.37 20.78
CA CYS A 209 0.10 21.53 21.08
C CYS A 209 -0.31 20.06 21.03
N ALA A 210 0.49 19.26 20.32
CA ALA A 210 0.46 17.80 20.36
C ALA A 210 1.31 17.33 21.55
N CYS A 211 0.69 16.65 22.52
CA CYS A 211 1.32 16.27 23.79
C CYS A 211 1.29 14.75 24.01
N GLU A 212 1.75 13.97 23.02
CA GLU A 212 1.96 12.52 23.12
C GLU A 212 0.74 11.78 23.71
N GLU A 213 0.91 10.99 24.77
CA GLU A 213 -0.16 10.21 25.40
C GLU A 213 -1.23 11.07 26.11
N PHE A 214 -1.01 12.38 26.23
CA PHE A 214 -1.94 13.32 26.85
C PHE A 214 -2.89 14.01 25.87
N GLY A 215 -2.71 13.80 24.56
CA GLY A 215 -3.55 14.37 23.51
C GLY A 215 -3.27 15.85 23.25
N VAL A 216 -4.32 16.63 22.94
CA VAL A 216 -4.20 18.03 22.51
C VAL A 216 -4.27 18.99 23.70
N TYR A 217 -3.34 19.95 23.75
CA TYR A 217 -3.37 21.09 24.66
C TYR A 217 -3.55 22.41 23.89
N ILE A 218 -4.50 23.24 24.32
CA ILE A 218 -4.72 24.57 23.76
C ILE A 218 -4.20 25.61 24.76
N VAL A 219 -3.21 26.40 24.36
CA VAL A 219 -2.49 27.33 25.25
C VAL A 219 -2.59 28.75 24.70
N ASP A 220 -3.01 29.70 25.53
CA ASP A 220 -2.84 31.12 25.23
C ASP A 220 -1.38 31.51 25.47
N VAL A 221 -0.70 31.86 24.39
CA VAL A 221 0.69 32.29 24.40
C VAL A 221 0.84 33.79 24.19
N THR A 222 -0.24 34.57 24.23
CA THR A 222 -0.22 36.03 24.02
C THR A 222 0.80 36.72 24.94
N ASN A 223 0.74 36.42 26.24
CA ASN A 223 1.74 36.86 27.19
C ASN A 223 2.83 35.78 27.35
N LYS A 224 3.96 35.95 26.67
CA LYS A 224 5.07 34.99 26.69
C LYS A 224 5.60 34.71 28.10
N ALA A 225 5.57 35.71 28.98
CA ALA A 225 6.02 35.57 30.37
C ALA A 225 5.02 34.80 31.25
N ASN A 226 3.79 34.58 30.79
CA ASN A 226 2.75 33.86 31.51
C ASN A 226 1.77 33.21 30.52
N MET A 227 2.20 32.09 29.92
CA MET A 227 1.38 31.28 29.01
C MET A 227 0.39 30.43 29.81
N VAL A 228 -0.87 30.35 29.36
CA VAL A 228 -1.97 29.74 30.14
C VAL A 228 -2.72 28.71 29.30
N THR A 229 -2.89 27.50 29.84
CA THR A 229 -3.74 26.46 29.22
C THR A 229 -5.21 26.88 29.27
N LEU A 230 -5.89 26.83 28.13
CA LEU A 230 -7.32 27.14 27.99
C LEU A 230 -8.16 25.86 28.01
N GLY A 231 -7.74 24.85 27.26
CA GLY A 231 -8.47 23.61 27.09
C GLY A 231 -7.54 22.46 26.77
N THR A 232 -8.05 21.25 26.97
CA THR A 232 -7.34 19.99 26.72
C THR A 232 -8.32 18.98 26.13
N LEU A 233 -7.84 18.11 25.25
CA LEU A 233 -8.60 16.98 24.72
C LEU A 233 -7.76 15.71 24.74
N ALA A 234 -8.16 14.75 25.56
CA ALA A 234 -7.81 13.35 25.35
C ALA A 234 -8.91 12.68 24.53
N TYR A 235 -8.53 11.80 23.61
CA TYR A 235 -9.44 11.10 22.70
C TYR A 235 -9.31 9.58 22.82
N PRO A 236 -10.32 8.79 22.42
CA PRO A 236 -10.23 7.33 22.45
C PRO A 236 -9.05 6.83 21.62
N GLY A 237 -8.25 5.92 22.19
CA GLY A 237 -7.09 5.36 21.50
C GLY A 237 -5.85 6.26 21.46
N VAL A 238 -5.82 7.39 22.19
CA VAL A 238 -4.63 8.23 22.29
C VAL A 238 -3.42 7.41 22.70
N THR A 239 -2.38 7.46 21.87
CA THR A 239 -1.13 6.74 22.10
C THR A 239 0.05 7.69 21.96
N TYR A 240 0.11 8.41 20.84
CA TYR A 240 1.16 9.36 20.53
C TYR A 240 0.61 10.49 19.67
N CYS A 241 -0.07 11.46 20.30
CA CYS A 241 -0.51 12.68 19.64
C CYS A 241 0.70 13.41 19.04
N HIS A 242 0.86 13.28 17.73
CA HIS A 242 2.10 13.54 17.03
C HIS A 242 2.11 14.97 16.47
N GLN A 243 1.07 15.33 15.72
CA GLN A 243 0.97 16.62 15.04
C GLN A 243 -0.47 17.13 15.01
N VAL A 244 -0.62 18.46 14.97
CA VAL A 244 -1.91 19.14 14.86
C VAL A 244 -1.88 20.28 13.84
N TRP A 245 -2.97 20.47 13.09
CA TRP A 245 -3.10 21.60 12.18
C TRP A 245 -4.55 22.09 12.06
N LEU A 246 -4.76 23.40 12.13
CA LEU A 246 -6.07 24.02 12.01
C LEU A 246 -6.57 24.07 10.57
N SER A 247 -7.88 23.94 10.42
CA SER A 247 -8.60 24.40 9.24
C SER A 247 -8.44 25.92 9.03
N GLU A 248 -8.55 26.38 7.78
CA GLU A 248 -8.36 27.81 7.44
C GLU A 248 -9.37 28.74 8.14
N ASP A 249 -10.56 28.23 8.45
CA ASP A 249 -11.60 28.94 9.21
C ASP A 249 -11.40 28.89 10.74
N LYS A 250 -10.35 28.19 11.20
CA LYS A 250 -9.96 28.03 12.61
C LYS A 250 -11.05 27.40 13.49
N GLN A 251 -11.99 26.67 12.91
CA GLN A 251 -13.07 25.99 13.64
C GLN A 251 -12.76 24.52 13.93
N HIS A 252 -11.93 23.88 13.10
CA HIS A 252 -11.56 22.47 13.24
C HIS A 252 -10.05 22.31 13.34
N LEU A 253 -9.60 21.34 14.13
CA LEU A 253 -8.22 20.94 14.27
C LEU A 253 -8.10 19.47 13.80
N TYR A 254 -7.20 19.24 12.87
CA TYR A 254 -6.83 17.91 12.42
C TYR A 254 -5.67 17.39 13.27
N VAL A 255 -5.73 16.13 13.68
CA VAL A 255 -4.78 15.53 14.61
C VAL A 255 -4.40 14.13 14.11
N ASN A 256 -3.11 13.90 13.92
CA ASN A 256 -2.56 12.57 13.65
C ASN A 256 -1.94 11.98 14.92
N ASP A 257 -2.12 10.66 15.09
CA ASP A 257 -1.60 9.90 16.22
C ASP A 257 -0.77 8.75 15.68
N GLU A 258 0.54 8.96 15.56
CA GLU A 258 1.48 8.13 14.80
C GLU A 258 1.57 6.67 15.30
N LEU A 259 1.13 6.41 16.54
CA LEU A 259 1.17 5.09 17.17
C LEU A 259 -0.23 4.48 17.39
N ASP A 260 -1.29 5.13 16.94
CA ASP A 260 -2.61 4.52 16.93
C ASP A 260 -2.74 3.44 15.83
N GLY A 261 -3.87 2.74 15.82
CA GLY A 261 -4.12 1.74 14.79
C GLY A 261 -5.05 0.62 15.21
N PRO A 262 -4.94 -0.56 14.55
CA PRO A 262 -5.93 -1.62 14.67
C PRO A 262 -6.12 -2.15 16.11
N ALA A 263 -5.05 -2.15 16.91
CA ALA A 263 -5.12 -2.54 18.32
C ALA A 263 -5.98 -1.60 19.17
N GLN A 264 -6.11 -0.33 18.75
CA GLN A 264 -6.95 0.70 19.35
C GLN A 264 -8.31 0.83 18.65
N GLY A 265 -8.57 0.04 17.60
CA GLY A 265 -9.83 0.04 16.85
C GLY A 265 -9.88 1.05 15.70
N PHE A 266 -8.73 1.56 15.23
CA PHE A 266 -8.64 2.54 14.16
C PHE A 266 -7.80 2.01 12.98
N PRO A 267 -8.03 2.48 11.74
CA PRO A 267 -7.04 2.36 10.66
C PRO A 267 -5.72 3.02 11.08
N ARG A 268 -4.59 2.60 10.50
CA ARG A 268 -3.27 3.19 10.82
C ARG A 268 -3.05 4.58 10.23
N THR A 269 -3.79 4.96 9.19
CA THR A 269 -3.72 6.31 8.61
C THR A 269 -4.90 7.17 9.08
N PHE A 270 -5.19 7.22 10.38
CA PHE A 270 -6.43 7.82 10.89
C PHE A 270 -6.24 9.23 11.46
N THR A 271 -6.55 10.24 10.64
CA THR A 271 -6.64 11.63 11.10
C THR A 271 -7.93 11.87 11.87
N ARG A 272 -7.82 12.47 13.06
CA ARG A 272 -8.95 12.89 13.90
C ARG A 272 -9.38 14.31 13.58
N VAL A 273 -10.67 14.60 13.69
CA VAL A 273 -11.23 15.95 13.54
C VAL A 273 -11.79 16.44 14.88
N VAL A 274 -11.24 17.54 15.37
CA VAL A 274 -11.61 18.17 16.63
C VAL A 274 -12.26 19.51 16.37
N ASP A 275 -13.47 19.73 16.90
CA ASP A 275 -14.08 21.06 16.98
C ASP A 275 -13.37 21.89 18.05
N VAL A 276 -12.86 23.05 17.63
CA VAL A 276 -12.16 24.03 18.47
C VAL A 276 -12.83 25.41 18.45
N THR A 277 -14.10 25.49 18.07
CA THR A 277 -14.90 26.72 18.13
C THR A 277 -14.94 27.29 19.55
N ASN A 278 -14.95 26.42 20.56
CA ASN A 278 -14.71 26.75 21.96
C ASN A 278 -13.37 26.19 22.45
N LEU A 279 -12.33 27.03 22.44
CA LEU A 279 -10.98 26.69 22.89
C LEU A 279 -10.87 26.17 24.35
N ASN A 280 -11.88 26.42 25.21
CA ASN A 280 -11.87 25.91 26.59
C ASN A 280 -12.48 24.51 26.72
N ALA A 281 -13.17 24.04 25.68
CA ALA A 281 -13.83 22.74 25.65
C ALA A 281 -13.78 22.15 24.23
N PRO A 282 -12.57 21.83 23.72
CA PRO A 282 -12.42 21.15 22.43
C PRO A 282 -13.12 19.78 22.46
N THR A 283 -13.72 19.38 21.35
CA THR A 283 -14.47 18.10 21.26
C THR A 283 -14.15 17.34 19.98
N LEU A 284 -13.92 16.04 20.08
CA LEU A 284 -13.80 15.16 18.92
C LEU A 284 -15.15 15.07 18.18
N VAL A 285 -15.16 15.35 16.88
CA VAL A 285 -16.38 15.37 16.04
C VAL A 285 -16.34 14.37 14.87
N GLY A 286 -15.17 13.79 14.57
CA GLY A 286 -15.03 12.80 13.51
C GLY A 286 -13.60 12.39 13.27
N GLY A 287 -13.36 11.78 12.12
CA GLY A 287 -12.05 11.39 11.61
C GLY A 287 -12.16 10.82 10.20
N PHE A 288 -11.04 10.70 9.52
CA PHE A 288 -10.94 10.19 8.15
C PHE A 288 -9.63 9.42 7.97
N THR A 289 -9.52 8.68 6.88
CA THR A 289 -8.36 7.85 6.58
C THR A 289 -8.17 7.72 5.07
N SER A 290 -6.93 7.52 4.62
CA SER A 290 -6.64 7.14 3.23
C SER A 290 -7.13 5.73 2.90
N GLY A 291 -7.39 4.89 3.92
CA GLY A 291 -7.79 3.50 3.74
C GLY A 291 -6.67 2.59 3.22
N VAL A 292 -5.44 3.10 3.10
CA VAL A 292 -4.27 2.31 2.70
C VAL A 292 -3.90 1.39 3.88
N PRO A 293 -3.91 0.06 3.69
CA PRO A 293 -3.57 -0.86 4.76
C PRO A 293 -2.08 -0.77 5.08
N GLY A 294 -1.75 -0.73 6.38
CA GLY A 294 -0.38 -0.83 6.88
C GLY A 294 0.34 0.49 7.11
N ALA A 295 0.23 1.47 6.20
CA ALA A 295 0.92 2.74 6.32
C ALA A 295 0.50 3.55 7.56
N ILE A 296 1.41 4.38 8.07
CA ILE A 296 1.24 5.21 9.27
C ILE A 296 0.96 6.66 8.85
N ASP A 297 -0.02 7.32 9.49
CA ASP A 297 -0.23 8.75 9.33
C ASP A 297 0.84 9.56 10.06
N HIS A 298 1.18 10.75 9.54
CA HIS A 298 2.25 11.54 10.14
C HIS A 298 1.99 13.05 10.06
N ASN A 299 2.65 13.78 9.16
CA ASN A 299 2.55 15.23 9.09
C ASN A 299 1.50 15.69 8.08
N LEU A 300 0.58 16.54 8.53
CA LEU A 300 -0.43 17.16 7.69
C LEU A 300 -0.38 18.69 7.70
N TYR A 301 -0.82 19.27 6.59
CA TYR A 301 -0.88 20.71 6.39
C TYR A 301 -2.15 21.10 5.63
N VAL A 302 -2.83 22.14 6.09
CA VAL A 302 -4.05 22.64 5.45
C VAL A 302 -3.73 23.81 4.55
N HIS A 303 -4.13 23.73 3.28
CA HIS A 303 -4.01 24.84 2.33
C HIS A 303 -5.13 24.82 1.28
N GLN A 304 -5.79 25.95 1.07
CA GLN A 304 -6.84 26.16 0.06
C GLN A 304 -7.94 25.09 0.12
N GLY A 305 -8.53 24.90 1.30
CA GLY A 305 -9.59 23.92 1.54
C GLY A 305 -9.18 22.46 1.38
N ARG A 306 -7.89 22.13 1.43
CA ARG A 306 -7.39 20.76 1.35
C ARG A 306 -6.44 20.42 2.49
N VAL A 307 -6.40 19.15 2.87
CA VAL A 307 -5.40 18.57 3.79
C VAL A 307 -4.37 17.82 2.95
N PHE A 308 -3.10 18.17 3.10
CA PHE A 308 -1.96 17.50 2.46
C PHE A 308 -1.21 16.74 3.55
N GLU A 309 -1.11 15.43 3.41
CA GLU A 309 -0.68 14.53 4.45
C GLU A 309 0.46 13.63 3.94
N ALA A 310 1.60 13.66 4.63
CA ALA A 310 2.69 12.70 4.39
C ALA A 310 2.48 11.48 5.29
N ASN A 311 2.32 10.30 4.68
CA ASN A 311 1.97 9.05 5.35
C ASN A 311 3.00 7.96 5.05
N TYR A 312 4.27 8.21 5.44
CA TYR A 312 5.38 7.26 5.37
C TYR A 312 5.37 6.40 4.09
N THR A 313 5.15 5.09 4.22
CA THR A 313 5.20 4.08 3.15
C THR A 313 4.09 4.24 2.11
N SER A 314 3.11 5.11 2.33
CA SER A 314 2.05 5.41 1.35
C SER A 314 2.22 6.76 0.65
N GLY A 315 3.28 7.51 0.95
CA GLY A 315 3.61 8.78 0.29
C GLY A 315 2.71 9.95 0.68
N LEU A 316 2.45 10.85 -0.28
CA LEU A 316 1.57 12.02 -0.07
C LEU A 316 0.12 11.65 -0.37
N ARG A 317 -0.78 12.00 0.55
CA ARG A 317 -2.24 11.90 0.45
C ARG A 317 -2.87 13.30 0.52
N VAL A 318 -3.87 13.56 -0.32
CA VAL A 318 -4.53 14.87 -0.39
C VAL A 318 -6.03 14.70 -0.29
N PHE A 319 -6.63 15.36 0.70
CA PHE A 319 -8.06 15.32 0.97
C PHE A 319 -8.71 16.67 0.67
N ASP A 320 -9.86 16.65 0.01
CA ASP A 320 -10.76 17.80 -0.09
C ASP A 320 -11.49 17.98 1.25
N ALA A 321 -11.22 19.10 1.91
CA ALA A 321 -11.75 19.44 3.22
C ALA A 321 -12.88 20.49 3.17
N THR A 322 -13.57 20.61 2.03
CA THR A 322 -14.79 21.43 1.91
C THR A 322 -15.84 21.05 2.95
N ASN A 323 -15.92 19.75 3.29
CA ASN A 323 -16.58 19.27 4.49
C ASN A 323 -15.52 18.88 5.55
N PRO A 324 -15.17 19.76 6.50
CA PRO A 324 -14.01 19.57 7.37
C PRO A 324 -14.17 18.39 8.34
N THR A 325 -15.40 17.92 8.62
CA THR A 325 -15.64 16.76 9.49
C THR A 325 -15.63 15.43 8.74
N SER A 326 -15.61 15.46 7.41
CA SER A 326 -15.51 14.27 6.57
C SER A 326 -14.77 14.57 5.26
N PRO A 327 -13.47 14.91 5.31
CA PRO A 327 -12.66 15.10 4.10
C PRO A 327 -12.61 13.83 3.24
N VAL A 328 -12.50 14.01 1.92
CA VAL A 328 -12.45 12.90 0.95
C VAL A 328 -11.14 12.95 0.19
N GLU A 329 -10.45 11.82 0.04
CA GLU A 329 -9.19 11.74 -0.73
C GLU A 329 -9.45 12.06 -2.21
N VAL A 330 -8.68 12.98 -2.78
CA VAL A 330 -8.79 13.43 -4.18
C VAL A 330 -7.48 13.35 -4.97
N ALA A 331 -6.35 13.16 -4.29
CA ALA A 331 -5.07 12.96 -4.96
C ALA A 331 -4.08 12.24 -4.06
N TRP A 332 -3.14 11.52 -4.67
CA TRP A 332 -2.03 10.87 -3.98
C TRP A 332 -0.86 10.63 -4.93
N ILE A 333 0.34 10.50 -4.35
CA ILE A 333 1.52 9.95 -5.00
C ILE A 333 2.23 9.04 -4.01
N ASP A 334 2.46 7.81 -4.43
CA ASP A 334 3.20 6.82 -3.66
C ASP A 334 4.70 7.05 -3.87
N THR A 335 5.37 7.59 -2.86
CA THR A 335 6.83 7.80 -2.89
C THR A 335 7.61 6.59 -2.40
N HIS A 336 6.94 5.55 -1.90
CA HIS A 336 7.54 4.30 -1.39
C HIS A 336 6.88 3.08 -2.07
N PRO A 337 7.15 2.83 -3.37
CA PRO A 337 6.45 1.80 -4.14
C PRO A 337 6.80 0.35 -3.77
N ASP A 338 7.66 0.14 -2.77
CA ASP A 338 8.15 -1.20 -2.42
C ASP A 338 7.07 -2.00 -1.65
N ASP A 339 6.38 -1.34 -0.72
CA ASP A 339 5.31 -1.90 0.13
C ASP A 339 4.54 -0.79 0.86
N ASN A 340 3.54 -1.15 1.67
CA ASN A 340 2.84 -0.23 2.57
C ASN A 340 2.99 -0.69 4.03
N ASP A 341 4.12 -1.28 4.39
CA ASP A 341 4.32 -1.83 5.74
C ASP A 341 4.27 -0.71 6.78
N ALA A 342 3.92 -1.09 8.01
CA ALA A 342 3.84 -0.17 9.15
C ALA A 342 5.24 0.20 9.68
N THR A 343 6.06 0.77 8.81
CA THR A 343 7.41 1.26 9.09
C THR A 343 7.47 2.77 8.91
N TYR A 344 8.54 3.38 9.44
CA TYR A 344 8.79 4.82 9.33
C TYR A 344 9.63 5.15 8.09
N ASP A 345 9.54 4.37 7.01
CA ASP A 345 10.19 4.67 5.74
C ASP A 345 9.25 5.47 4.84
N GLY A 346 9.78 6.22 3.86
CA GLY A 346 8.98 7.01 2.92
C GLY A 346 8.77 8.48 3.32
N ALA A 347 7.58 9.03 3.05
CA ALA A 347 7.28 10.45 3.19
C ALA A 347 7.19 10.90 4.67
N TRP A 348 8.17 11.71 5.11
CA TRP A 348 8.19 12.33 6.44
C TRP A 348 7.33 13.60 6.49
N SER A 349 7.36 14.44 5.45
CA SER A 349 6.66 15.74 5.49
C SER A 349 6.37 16.28 4.10
N THR A 350 5.51 17.30 4.05
CA THR A 350 5.16 18.01 2.82
C THR A 350 5.03 19.50 3.06
N TYR A 351 5.22 20.32 2.02
CA TYR A 351 4.97 21.76 2.09
C TYR A 351 4.18 22.22 0.85
N PRO A 352 2.88 22.57 1.02
CA PRO A 352 1.98 22.92 -0.08
C PRO A 352 1.81 24.43 -0.34
N TYR A 353 2.60 25.30 0.29
CA TYR A 353 2.31 26.74 0.35
C TYR A 353 3.04 27.61 -0.70
N PHE A 354 3.65 27.01 -1.74
CA PHE A 354 4.33 27.80 -2.77
C PHE A 354 3.35 28.53 -3.70
N PRO A 355 3.57 29.82 -4.02
CA PRO A 355 2.75 30.58 -4.96
C PRO A 355 2.59 29.93 -6.35
N SER A 356 3.58 29.17 -6.82
CA SER A 356 3.53 28.44 -8.10
C SER A 356 2.55 27.25 -8.09
N GLY A 357 2.00 26.89 -6.93
CA GLY A 357 1.23 25.66 -6.73
C GLY A 357 2.10 24.40 -6.71
N SER A 358 3.43 24.55 -6.65
CA SER A 358 4.33 23.43 -6.41
C SER A 358 4.20 22.95 -4.97
N ILE A 359 4.23 21.65 -4.79
CA ILE A 359 4.22 20.99 -3.48
C ILE A 359 5.54 20.23 -3.39
N ILE A 360 6.21 20.33 -2.24
CA ILE A 360 7.37 19.48 -1.98
C ILE A 360 7.02 18.37 -1.00
N ILE A 361 7.65 17.22 -1.17
CA ILE A 361 7.57 16.09 -0.25
C ILE A 361 9.01 15.77 0.16
N SER A 362 9.23 15.62 1.46
CA SER A 362 10.46 15.05 1.99
C SER A 362 10.25 13.57 2.27
N ASP A 363 10.94 12.74 1.51
CA ASP A 363 11.01 11.31 1.72
C ASP A 363 12.36 10.92 2.34
N ILE A 364 12.34 10.10 3.38
CA ILE A 364 13.50 9.70 4.17
C ILE A 364 14.52 8.98 3.30
N ASN A 365 14.05 8.08 2.44
CA ASN A 365 14.89 7.18 1.67
C ASN A 365 15.16 7.78 0.27
N ARG A 366 14.19 8.51 -0.29
CA ARG A 366 14.17 8.95 -1.69
C ARG A 366 14.28 10.47 -1.89
N GLY A 367 14.33 11.24 -0.80
CA GLY A 367 14.73 12.64 -0.79
C GLY A 367 13.60 13.60 -1.16
N LEU A 368 13.97 14.68 -1.87
CA LEU A 368 13.04 15.75 -2.23
C LEU A 368 12.25 15.39 -3.49
N PHE A 369 10.93 15.33 -3.39
CA PHE A 369 10.03 15.34 -4.53
C PHE A 369 9.45 16.73 -4.73
N VAL A 370 9.30 17.15 -5.99
CA VAL A 370 8.56 18.35 -6.37
C VAL A 370 7.39 17.90 -7.24
N VAL A 371 6.18 18.18 -6.80
CA VAL A 371 4.94 17.73 -7.42
C VAL A 371 3.94 18.88 -7.59
N ARG A 372 2.85 18.63 -8.30
CA ARG A 372 1.73 19.56 -8.44
C ARG A 372 0.40 18.82 -8.49
N LEU A 373 -0.65 19.43 -7.95
CA LEU A 373 -2.01 18.90 -8.14
C LEU A 373 -2.43 18.98 -9.61
N ASN A 374 -2.94 17.85 -10.13
CA ASN A 374 -3.60 17.74 -11.41
C ASN A 374 -4.88 16.92 -11.25
N LEU A 375 -5.94 17.55 -10.75
CA LEU A 375 -7.23 16.91 -10.47
C LEU A 375 -8.08 16.68 -11.74
N ASN A 376 -7.46 16.61 -12.92
CA ASN A 376 -8.13 16.24 -14.17
C ASN A 376 -7.78 14.80 -14.54
N TYR A 377 -8.52 13.84 -13.97
CA TYR A 377 -8.26 12.42 -14.13
C TYR A 377 -9.54 11.58 -14.15
N LEU A 378 -9.45 10.37 -14.71
CA LEU A 378 -10.53 9.39 -14.70
C LEU A 378 -10.31 8.31 -13.63
N THR A 379 -11.40 7.81 -13.05
CA THR A 379 -11.41 6.69 -12.09
C THR A 379 -12.21 5.53 -12.66
N PHE A 380 -11.83 4.30 -12.31
CA PHE A 380 -12.49 3.09 -12.79
C PHE A 380 -13.00 2.26 -11.61
N ALA A 381 -14.25 1.83 -11.68
CA ALA A 381 -14.85 0.92 -10.71
C ALA A 381 -15.50 -0.26 -11.46
N PHE A 382 -15.45 -1.44 -10.86
CA PHE A 382 -16.03 -2.66 -11.40
C PHE A 382 -17.30 -3.00 -10.59
N PRO A 383 -18.48 -2.51 -10.99
CA PRO A 383 -19.70 -2.63 -10.18
C PRO A 383 -20.13 -4.09 -9.91
N ASP A 384 -19.81 -4.99 -10.84
CA ASP A 384 -20.07 -6.44 -10.70
C ASP A 384 -18.90 -7.19 -10.02
N GLY A 385 -17.88 -6.45 -9.55
CA GLY A 385 -16.59 -7.00 -9.13
C GLY A 385 -15.68 -7.37 -10.30
N LEU A 386 -14.42 -7.70 -10.01
CA LEU A 386 -13.52 -8.29 -10.99
C LEU A 386 -13.89 -9.76 -11.21
N PRO A 387 -13.92 -10.27 -12.47
CA PRO A 387 -14.21 -11.67 -12.75
C PRO A 387 -13.25 -12.61 -12.01
N GLN A 388 -13.79 -13.54 -11.23
CA GLN A 388 -13.02 -14.60 -10.57
C GLN A 388 -12.89 -15.86 -11.42
N ARG A 389 -13.74 -15.98 -12.44
CA ARG A 389 -13.78 -17.06 -13.44
C ARG A 389 -14.45 -16.52 -14.69
N LEU A 390 -14.01 -16.98 -15.84
CA LEU A 390 -14.71 -16.82 -17.12
C LEU A 390 -15.16 -18.19 -17.63
N ASP A 391 -16.34 -18.24 -18.23
CA ASP A 391 -16.86 -19.47 -18.82
C ASP A 391 -16.19 -19.70 -20.20
N PRO A 392 -15.68 -20.90 -20.49
CA PRO A 392 -15.04 -21.21 -21.76
C PRO A 392 -16.05 -21.27 -22.89
N PHE A 393 -15.57 -20.98 -24.10
CA PHE A 393 -16.34 -21.10 -25.34
C PHE A 393 -17.64 -20.24 -25.38
N VAL A 394 -17.73 -19.20 -24.55
CA VAL A 394 -18.84 -18.24 -24.58
C VAL A 394 -18.33 -16.81 -24.40
N PRO A 395 -19.02 -15.79 -24.97
CA PRO A 395 -18.71 -14.40 -24.68
C PRO A 395 -18.95 -14.08 -23.20
N ASN A 396 -17.92 -13.54 -22.52
CA ASN A 396 -18.03 -13.09 -21.14
C ASN A 396 -18.06 -11.56 -21.07
N ALA A 397 -18.97 -11.00 -20.28
CA ALA A 397 -19.13 -9.56 -20.14
C ALA A 397 -18.26 -8.96 -19.02
N LEU A 398 -17.82 -7.71 -19.22
CA LEU A 398 -17.22 -6.87 -18.20
C LEU A 398 -17.93 -5.51 -18.16
N ARG A 399 -18.43 -5.13 -16.97
CA ARG A 399 -18.93 -3.78 -16.71
C ARG A 399 -17.89 -2.95 -15.97
N VAL A 400 -17.73 -1.71 -16.42
CA VAL A 400 -16.86 -0.72 -15.77
C VAL A 400 -17.58 0.62 -15.68
N THR A 401 -17.64 1.18 -14.48
CA THR A 401 -18.07 2.55 -14.24
C THR A 401 -16.87 3.48 -14.30
N ILE A 402 -16.89 4.47 -15.20
CA ILE A 402 -15.80 5.43 -15.37
C ILE A 402 -16.24 6.80 -14.88
N GLY A 403 -15.71 7.20 -13.73
CA GLY A 403 -15.88 8.53 -13.14
C GLY A 403 -14.63 9.38 -13.35
N GLY A 404 -14.51 10.47 -12.58
CA GLY A 404 -13.33 11.30 -12.60
C GLY A 404 -13.57 12.67 -11.96
N LEU A 405 -12.48 13.41 -11.80
CA LEU A 405 -12.50 14.84 -11.49
C LEU A 405 -12.02 15.61 -12.72
N GLY A 406 -12.60 16.79 -12.97
CA GLY A 406 -12.26 17.63 -14.12
C GLY A 406 -13.04 17.28 -15.38
N ASP A 407 -12.32 16.96 -16.45
CA ASP A 407 -12.91 16.68 -17.76
C ASP A 407 -13.66 15.33 -17.76
N GLY A 408 -14.75 15.28 -18.52
CA GLY A 408 -15.52 14.05 -18.70
C GLY A 408 -14.76 12.98 -19.50
N VAL A 409 -15.36 11.80 -19.61
CA VAL A 409 -14.84 10.69 -20.42
C VAL A 409 -15.11 10.95 -21.91
N ASP A 410 -14.10 10.78 -22.77
CA ASP A 410 -14.31 10.60 -24.20
C ASP A 410 -14.88 9.20 -24.43
N THR A 411 -16.20 9.11 -24.62
CA THR A 411 -16.91 7.83 -24.69
C THR A 411 -16.45 6.93 -25.82
N ALA A 412 -15.89 7.49 -26.90
CA ALA A 412 -15.38 6.71 -28.04
C ALA A 412 -14.01 6.07 -27.77
N SER A 413 -13.32 6.49 -26.71
CA SER A 413 -11.98 6.04 -26.35
C SER A 413 -11.96 4.83 -25.41
N VAL A 414 -13.12 4.41 -24.90
CA VAL A 414 -13.20 3.34 -23.89
C VAL A 414 -12.97 1.98 -24.53
N GLN A 415 -11.91 1.29 -24.08
CA GLN A 415 -11.49 0.00 -24.63
C GLN A 415 -11.20 -1.00 -23.51
N LEU A 416 -11.68 -2.23 -23.69
CA LEU A 416 -11.23 -3.41 -22.98
C LEU A 416 -10.06 -4.01 -23.77
N TRP A 417 -8.91 -4.14 -23.14
CA TRP A 417 -7.76 -4.83 -23.68
C TRP A 417 -7.65 -6.20 -23.03
N SER A 418 -7.53 -7.25 -23.83
CA SER A 418 -7.45 -8.62 -23.31
C SER A 418 -6.44 -9.48 -24.07
N ARG A 419 -5.92 -10.52 -23.42
CA ARG A 419 -5.11 -11.56 -24.05
C ARG A 419 -5.34 -12.91 -23.37
N ILE A 420 -5.07 -13.97 -24.11
CA ILE A 420 -5.14 -15.36 -23.63
C ILE A 420 -3.71 -15.92 -23.60
N GLY A 421 -3.33 -16.57 -22.50
CA GLY A 421 -2.08 -17.34 -22.42
C GLY A 421 -0.80 -16.55 -22.68
N GLY A 422 -0.74 -15.28 -22.28
CA GLY A 422 0.45 -14.42 -22.46
C GLY A 422 0.68 -13.87 -23.87
N GLY A 423 -0.31 -13.98 -24.77
CA GLY A 423 -0.25 -13.40 -26.12
C GLY A 423 -0.19 -11.86 -26.18
N ALA A 424 -0.41 -11.30 -27.37
CA ALA A 424 -0.55 -9.85 -27.53
C ALA A 424 -1.93 -9.38 -27.04
N PHE A 425 -1.99 -8.21 -26.40
CA PHE A 425 -3.26 -7.59 -26.04
C PHE A 425 -4.02 -7.11 -27.28
N THR A 426 -5.28 -7.49 -27.37
CA THR A 426 -6.21 -7.05 -28.41
C THR A 426 -7.24 -6.09 -27.81
N PRO A 427 -7.51 -4.95 -28.46
CA PRO A 427 -8.53 -4.01 -28.00
C PRO A 427 -9.93 -4.41 -28.49
N ALA A 428 -10.92 -4.28 -27.60
CA ALA A 428 -12.34 -4.37 -27.87
C ALA A 428 -13.03 -3.07 -27.40
N PRO A 429 -13.79 -2.37 -28.26
CA PRO A 429 -14.50 -1.17 -27.85
C PRO A 429 -15.58 -1.51 -26.80
N MET A 430 -15.70 -0.69 -25.77
CA MET A 430 -16.79 -0.81 -24.80
C MET A 430 -17.92 0.16 -25.15
N THR A 431 -19.16 -0.26 -24.91
CA THR A 431 -20.36 0.52 -25.23
C THR A 431 -20.95 1.12 -23.96
N LEU A 432 -21.42 2.37 -24.02
CA LEU A 432 -22.10 3.01 -22.89
C LEU A 432 -23.47 2.34 -22.68
N GLU A 433 -23.67 1.68 -21.54
CA GLU A 433 -24.92 1.01 -21.19
C GLU A 433 -25.89 1.99 -20.53
N SER A 434 -25.46 2.65 -19.44
CA SER A 434 -26.23 3.70 -18.78
C SER A 434 -25.35 4.53 -17.84
N GLY A 435 -25.71 5.80 -17.61
CA GLY A 435 -24.97 6.68 -16.70
C GLY A 435 -23.51 6.84 -17.11
N ALA A 436 -22.61 6.28 -16.29
CA ALA A 436 -21.17 6.23 -16.53
C ALA A 436 -20.63 4.79 -16.66
N THR A 437 -21.52 3.81 -16.88
CA THR A 437 -21.18 2.39 -16.97
C THR A 437 -21.07 1.94 -18.42
N TYR A 438 -19.95 1.30 -18.71
CA TYR A 438 -19.58 0.75 -20.02
C TYR A 438 -19.58 -0.77 -19.96
N LEU A 439 -20.07 -1.39 -21.02
CA LEU A 439 -20.13 -2.83 -21.23
C LEU A 439 -19.19 -3.24 -22.36
N GLY A 440 -18.27 -4.14 -22.06
CA GLY A 440 -17.39 -4.81 -23.03
C GLY A 440 -17.50 -6.31 -22.91
N TYR A 441 -17.02 -7.03 -23.92
CA TYR A 441 -16.98 -8.49 -23.93
C TYR A 441 -15.54 -8.96 -24.14
N PHE A 442 -15.13 -9.96 -23.37
CA PHE A 442 -13.90 -10.69 -23.61
C PHE A 442 -14.00 -11.49 -24.91
N PRO A 443 -12.89 -11.72 -25.61
CA PRO A 443 -12.86 -12.74 -26.65
C PRO A 443 -13.15 -14.10 -26.03
N VAL A 444 -13.80 -14.97 -26.82
CA VAL A 444 -14.00 -16.35 -26.43
C VAL A 444 -12.65 -17.02 -26.19
N ALA A 445 -12.55 -17.79 -25.11
CA ALA A 445 -11.30 -18.40 -24.67
C ALA A 445 -11.47 -19.90 -24.41
N PRO A 446 -10.40 -20.69 -24.63
CA PRO A 446 -10.44 -22.12 -24.40
C PRO A 446 -10.41 -22.42 -22.91
N CYS A 447 -10.98 -23.56 -22.51
CA CYS A 447 -10.92 -24.00 -21.13
C CYS A 447 -9.47 -24.19 -20.66
N LEU A 448 -9.23 -23.98 -19.36
CA LEU A 448 -7.92 -24.04 -18.70
C LEU A 448 -6.93 -22.95 -19.11
N SER A 449 -7.34 -22.03 -19.97
CA SER A 449 -6.54 -20.83 -20.24
C SER A 449 -6.67 -19.79 -19.13
N THR A 450 -5.79 -18.79 -19.17
CA THR A 450 -5.89 -17.59 -18.32
C THR A 450 -6.16 -16.39 -19.22
N MET A 451 -7.20 -15.63 -18.88
CA MET A 451 -7.50 -14.34 -19.47
C MET A 451 -6.80 -13.26 -18.67
N GLU A 452 -6.00 -12.43 -19.33
CA GLU A 452 -5.42 -11.22 -18.74
C GLU A 452 -6.02 -9.99 -19.41
N PHE A 453 -6.34 -8.94 -18.64
CA PHE A 453 -7.04 -7.78 -19.17
C PHE A 453 -6.81 -6.48 -18.40
N TYR A 454 -7.10 -5.36 -19.07
CA TYR A 454 -7.15 -4.02 -18.49
C TYR A 454 -8.11 -3.14 -19.30
N VAL A 455 -8.55 -2.02 -18.74
CA VAL A 455 -9.44 -1.07 -19.41
C VAL A 455 -8.73 0.25 -19.60
N THR A 456 -8.91 0.90 -20.75
CA THR A 456 -8.40 2.26 -21.01
C THR A 456 -9.51 3.20 -21.40
N ALA A 457 -9.35 4.47 -21.04
CA ALA A 457 -10.18 5.57 -21.52
C ALA A 457 -9.35 6.85 -21.63
N ARG A 458 -9.83 7.83 -22.38
CA ARG A 458 -9.31 9.20 -22.39
C ARG A 458 -10.34 10.14 -21.78
N ASN A 459 -9.86 11.19 -21.12
CA ASN A 459 -10.74 12.32 -20.82
C ASN A 459 -11.00 13.15 -22.09
N THR A 460 -11.93 14.12 -22.04
CA THR A 460 -12.25 14.96 -23.22
C THR A 460 -11.11 15.88 -23.66
N SER A 461 -10.06 16.05 -22.84
CA SER A 461 -8.81 16.70 -23.23
C SER A 461 -7.80 15.76 -23.91
N GLY A 462 -8.12 14.48 -24.05
CA GLY A 462 -7.33 13.48 -24.75
C GLY A 462 -6.27 12.77 -23.91
N THR A 463 -6.18 13.05 -22.61
CA THR A 463 -5.25 12.40 -21.66
C THR A 463 -5.68 10.95 -21.44
N PRO A 464 -4.78 9.96 -21.64
CA PRO A 464 -5.11 8.55 -21.46
C PRO A 464 -5.02 8.11 -19.99
N PHE A 465 -5.92 7.21 -19.60
CA PHE A 465 -5.98 6.55 -18.29
C PHE A 465 -6.23 5.06 -18.48
N ALA A 466 -5.80 4.26 -17.50
CA ALA A 466 -5.95 2.81 -17.52
C ALA A 466 -6.31 2.24 -16.14
N ALA A 467 -6.98 1.10 -16.13
CA ALA A 467 -7.27 0.29 -14.95
C ALA A 467 -6.80 -1.17 -15.17
N PRO A 468 -5.87 -1.69 -14.35
CA PRO A 468 -5.23 -0.99 -13.23
C PRO A 468 -4.32 0.16 -13.71
N LEU A 469 -4.01 1.09 -12.80
CA LEU A 469 -3.13 2.22 -13.09
C LEU A 469 -1.75 1.70 -13.56
N GLY A 470 -1.20 2.28 -14.63
CA GLY A 470 0.07 1.84 -15.21
C GLY A 470 -0.03 0.63 -16.15
N ALA A 471 -1.22 0.07 -16.38
CA ALA A 471 -1.41 -1.00 -17.36
C ALA A 471 -1.05 -0.56 -18.81
N PRO A 472 -0.51 -1.48 -19.63
CA PRO A 472 -0.14 -2.85 -19.31
C PRO A 472 1.26 -3.01 -18.69
N GLY A 473 2.00 -1.92 -18.47
CA GLY A 473 3.41 -1.99 -18.08
C GLY A 473 3.67 -2.48 -16.65
N TRP A 474 2.75 -2.20 -15.72
CA TRP A 474 2.94 -2.43 -14.28
C TRP A 474 2.05 -3.53 -13.71
N GLY A 475 1.12 -4.03 -14.51
CA GLY A 475 0.14 -5.00 -14.06
C GLY A 475 -1.10 -4.98 -14.93
N VAL A 476 -1.84 -6.07 -14.84
CA VAL A 476 -3.13 -6.31 -15.49
C VAL A 476 -3.98 -7.17 -14.55
N HIS A 477 -5.29 -7.16 -14.74
CA HIS A 477 -6.16 -8.13 -14.07
C HIS A 477 -6.04 -9.49 -14.76
N SER A 478 -6.36 -10.57 -14.04
CA SER A 478 -6.41 -11.92 -14.60
C SER A 478 -7.58 -12.72 -14.04
N ALA A 479 -8.08 -13.66 -14.85
CA ALA A 479 -9.12 -14.60 -14.46
C ALA A 479 -8.90 -15.96 -15.15
N PRO A 480 -9.07 -17.09 -14.44
CA PRO A 480 -9.03 -18.42 -15.06
C PRO A 480 -10.29 -18.66 -15.91
N VAL A 481 -10.12 -19.40 -17.00
CA VAL A 481 -11.22 -19.79 -17.89
C VAL A 481 -11.56 -21.27 -17.65
N ASN A 482 -12.71 -21.57 -17.06
CA ASN A 482 -13.17 -22.95 -16.86
C ASN A 482 -14.68 -23.04 -16.60
N GLY A 483 -15.26 -24.23 -16.76
CA GLY A 483 -16.69 -24.49 -16.55
C GLY A 483 -17.10 -24.66 -15.08
N GLY A 484 -16.16 -24.51 -14.14
CA GLY A 484 -16.36 -24.72 -12.71
C GLY A 484 -15.46 -25.82 -12.13
N THR A 485 -15.79 -26.23 -10.91
CA THR A 485 -15.08 -27.26 -10.16
C THR A 485 -16.02 -28.38 -9.74
N GLN A 486 -15.50 -29.60 -9.66
CA GLN A 486 -16.19 -30.77 -9.13
C GLN A 486 -15.41 -31.33 -7.95
N THR A 487 -15.98 -31.26 -6.74
CA THR A 487 -15.38 -31.88 -5.56
C THR A 487 -15.38 -33.40 -5.69
N LEU A 488 -14.19 -33.99 -5.58
CA LEU A 488 -13.97 -35.44 -5.60
C LEU A 488 -13.86 -35.99 -4.18
N LEU A 489 -13.15 -35.28 -3.31
CA LEU A 489 -12.99 -35.60 -1.89
C LEU A 489 -12.99 -34.31 -1.09
N PHE A 490 -13.49 -34.36 0.14
CA PHE A 490 -13.44 -33.25 1.08
C PHE A 490 -13.26 -33.79 2.49
N TYR A 491 -12.36 -33.15 3.23
CA TYR A 491 -12.07 -33.42 4.63
C TYR A 491 -12.16 -32.09 5.38
N ASP A 492 -13.28 -31.91 6.08
CA ASP A 492 -13.54 -30.82 7.02
C ASP A 492 -12.74 -30.96 8.33
N MET A 493 -12.01 -32.07 8.52
CA MET A 493 -11.24 -32.41 9.72
C MET A 493 -12.03 -32.55 11.04
N GLU A 494 -13.34 -32.32 11.01
CA GLU A 494 -14.28 -32.56 12.11
C GLU A 494 -14.27 -34.01 12.60
N THR A 495 -13.97 -34.93 11.68
CA THR A 495 -13.72 -36.33 12.00
C THR A 495 -12.30 -36.72 11.61
N ALA A 496 -11.76 -37.74 12.28
CA ALA A 496 -10.42 -38.22 11.93
C ALA A 496 -10.32 -38.70 10.47
N ALA A 497 -11.42 -39.18 9.86
CA ALA A 497 -11.49 -39.57 8.44
C ALA A 497 -10.30 -40.41 7.90
N GLY A 498 -9.64 -41.21 8.75
CA GLY A 498 -8.48 -42.02 8.40
C GLY A 498 -7.12 -41.29 8.44
N TRP A 499 -7.10 -40.01 8.81
CA TRP A 499 -5.90 -39.26 9.13
C TRP A 499 -5.27 -39.75 10.43
N THR A 500 -3.95 -39.71 10.49
CA THR A 500 -3.17 -40.14 11.65
C THR A 500 -2.09 -39.13 11.97
N GLY A 501 -2.12 -38.58 13.19
CA GLY A 501 -1.03 -37.82 13.76
C GLY A 501 0.08 -38.73 14.25
N GLY A 502 1.32 -38.45 13.84
CA GLY A 502 2.51 -39.24 14.13
C GLY A 502 2.87 -40.25 13.03
N ALA A 503 4.15 -40.37 12.72
CA ALA A 503 4.70 -41.38 11.83
C ALA A 503 5.92 -42.11 12.45
N PRO A 504 6.19 -43.38 12.04
CA PRO A 504 7.44 -44.05 12.43
C PRO A 504 8.65 -43.24 11.97
N GLY A 505 9.46 -42.80 12.92
CA GLY A 505 10.65 -41.98 12.68
C GLY A 505 10.55 -40.55 13.18
N ASP A 506 9.35 -40.06 13.51
CA ASP A 506 9.16 -38.77 14.19
C ASP A 506 10.00 -38.71 15.47
N THR A 507 10.66 -37.57 15.68
CA THR A 507 11.58 -37.37 16.81
C THR A 507 11.11 -36.31 17.80
N ALA A 508 10.07 -35.55 17.47
CA ALA A 508 9.52 -34.53 18.37
C ALA A 508 9.07 -35.16 19.69
N THR A 509 9.38 -34.47 20.78
CA THR A 509 9.06 -34.92 22.15
C THR A 509 7.81 -34.26 22.72
N ALA A 510 7.41 -33.12 22.17
CA ALA A 510 6.13 -32.43 22.37
C ALA A 510 5.56 -31.94 21.02
N GLY A 511 4.37 -31.35 21.03
CA GLY A 511 3.72 -30.81 19.83
C GLY A 511 3.36 -31.84 18.77
N LEU A 512 3.05 -33.07 19.19
CA LEU A 512 2.56 -34.09 18.27
C LEU A 512 1.21 -33.68 17.67
N TRP A 513 0.97 -34.06 16.42
CA TRP A 513 -0.31 -33.81 15.76
C TRP A 513 -1.47 -34.45 16.52
N GLU A 514 -2.38 -33.60 16.98
CA GLU A 514 -3.65 -33.96 17.60
C GLU A 514 -4.79 -33.40 16.75
N ARG A 515 -5.99 -33.97 16.89
CA ARG A 515 -7.19 -33.41 16.28
C ARG A 515 -8.16 -32.99 17.36
N GLY A 516 -8.64 -31.76 17.26
CA GLY A 516 -9.53 -31.13 18.20
C GLY A 516 -9.55 -29.62 18.02
N ASP A 517 -10.36 -28.99 18.87
CA ASP A 517 -10.42 -27.54 19.05
C ASP A 517 -9.08 -27.01 19.62
N PRO A 518 -8.34 -26.18 18.86
CA PRO A 518 -7.06 -25.65 19.30
C PRO A 518 -7.27 -24.56 20.36
N GLN A 519 -6.41 -24.52 21.37
CA GLN A 519 -6.44 -23.46 22.38
C GLN A 519 -5.37 -22.41 22.06
N GLY A 520 -5.78 -21.17 21.84
CA GLY A 520 -4.94 -20.12 21.33
C GLY A 520 -3.78 -19.77 22.24
N THR A 521 -2.65 -19.52 21.59
CA THR A 521 -1.48 -18.91 22.22
C THR A 521 -1.03 -17.72 21.38
N ILE A 522 0.15 -17.17 21.66
CA ILE A 522 0.76 -16.18 20.76
C ILE A 522 1.21 -16.79 19.40
N ALA A 523 1.19 -18.12 19.26
CA ALA A 523 1.64 -18.84 18.06
C ALA A 523 0.60 -19.84 17.51
N GLN A 524 -0.20 -20.48 18.37
CA GLN A 524 -1.24 -21.45 18.01
C GLN A 524 -2.58 -20.74 17.74
N PRO A 525 -3.39 -21.17 16.76
CA PRO A 525 -4.74 -20.65 16.59
C PRO A 525 -5.63 -20.93 17.80
N GLU A 526 -6.64 -20.07 18.03
CA GLU A 526 -7.70 -20.29 19.04
C GLU A 526 -8.91 -21.05 18.47
N ASP A 527 -9.00 -21.17 17.15
CA ASP A 527 -10.14 -21.80 16.48
C ASP A 527 -9.67 -22.52 15.21
N ASP A 528 -10.50 -23.43 14.69
CA ASP A 528 -10.29 -24.01 13.38
C ASP A 528 -10.51 -22.98 12.24
N HIS A 529 -10.47 -23.42 10.99
CA HIS A 529 -10.83 -22.56 9.85
C HIS A 529 -12.32 -22.67 9.53
N THR A 530 -12.91 -23.85 9.73
CA THR A 530 -14.31 -24.13 9.41
C THR A 530 -15.25 -23.21 10.18
N PRO A 531 -16.17 -22.46 9.52
CA PRO A 531 -17.14 -21.66 10.24
C PRO A 531 -18.04 -22.53 11.15
N ALA A 532 -18.40 -21.99 12.31
CA ALA A 532 -19.31 -22.66 13.25
C ALA A 532 -20.53 -23.30 12.53
N PRO A 533 -20.87 -24.57 12.82
CA PRO A 533 -20.56 -25.29 14.06
C PRO A 533 -19.30 -26.18 14.03
N GLY A 534 -18.45 -26.10 13.00
CA GLY A 534 -17.12 -26.72 13.03
C GLY A 534 -16.28 -26.18 14.17
N VAL A 535 -15.44 -27.04 14.75
CA VAL A 535 -14.52 -26.69 15.85
C VAL A 535 -13.25 -27.55 15.85
N ASN A 536 -13.08 -28.53 14.94
CA ASN A 536 -11.93 -29.44 15.02
C ASN A 536 -11.08 -29.36 13.75
N CYS A 537 -9.82 -28.97 13.92
CA CYS A 537 -8.77 -29.15 12.93
C CYS A 537 -7.75 -30.21 13.39
N TRP A 538 -6.74 -30.47 12.55
CA TRP A 538 -5.50 -31.08 13.02
C TRP A 538 -4.52 -29.98 13.42
N VAL A 539 -3.89 -30.10 14.60
CA VAL A 539 -2.97 -29.11 15.15
C VAL A 539 -1.85 -29.79 15.94
N THR A 540 -0.65 -29.23 15.93
CA THR A 540 0.46 -29.67 16.78
C THR A 540 0.18 -29.32 18.23
N GLY A 541 -0.14 -30.29 19.09
CA GLY A 541 -0.34 -30.04 20.51
C GLY A 541 -1.49 -29.07 20.86
N ARG A 542 -2.74 -29.46 20.56
CA ARG A 542 -3.97 -28.62 20.66
C ARG A 542 -4.22 -27.79 21.93
N LEU A 543 -3.51 -28.03 23.04
CA LEU A 543 -3.74 -27.33 24.31
C LEU A 543 -2.77 -26.15 24.45
N ALA A 544 -3.21 -25.03 25.02
CA ALA A 544 -2.34 -23.87 25.25
C ALA A 544 -1.29 -24.11 26.35
N GLY A 545 -1.58 -25.05 27.27
CA GLY A 545 -0.70 -25.40 28.39
C GLY A 545 -0.48 -24.26 29.39
N SER A 546 0.60 -24.34 30.17
CA SER A 546 0.96 -23.31 31.17
C SER A 546 1.75 -22.13 30.58
N SER A 547 2.20 -22.25 29.34
CA SER A 547 2.98 -21.26 28.59
C SER A 547 2.86 -21.57 27.10
N ALA A 548 3.09 -20.59 26.22
CA ALA A 548 2.98 -20.79 24.77
C ALA A 548 3.86 -21.91 24.21
N GLY A 549 5.03 -22.19 24.83
CA GLY A 549 5.90 -23.31 24.46
C GLY A 549 5.73 -24.55 25.35
N ALA A 550 4.52 -24.84 25.82
CA ALA A 550 4.25 -26.04 26.64
C ALA A 550 3.86 -27.25 25.78
N HIS A 551 3.31 -27.00 24.60
CA HIS A 551 2.77 -28.00 23.69
C HIS A 551 3.15 -27.73 22.24
N ASP A 552 4.07 -26.81 21.97
CA ASP A 552 4.65 -26.62 20.66
C ASP A 552 5.52 -27.81 20.27
N VAL A 553 5.89 -27.87 18.99
CA VAL A 553 6.81 -28.92 18.49
C VAL A 553 8.18 -28.70 19.12
N ASP A 554 8.71 -29.73 19.79
CA ASP A 554 9.99 -29.65 20.49
C ASP A 554 10.95 -30.77 20.08
N GLY A 555 12.19 -30.39 19.77
CA GLY A 555 13.34 -31.30 19.74
C GLY A 555 13.33 -32.30 18.58
N GLY A 556 12.70 -31.93 17.46
CA GLY A 556 12.55 -32.80 16.32
C GLY A 556 11.43 -32.41 15.38
N TYR A 557 10.87 -33.39 14.70
CA TYR A 557 9.73 -33.21 13.80
C TYR A 557 8.60 -34.18 14.13
N THR A 558 7.39 -33.77 13.77
CA THR A 558 6.19 -34.61 13.82
C THR A 558 5.43 -34.57 12.48
N THR A 559 4.81 -35.70 12.11
CA THR A 559 4.18 -35.88 10.81
C THR A 559 2.68 -36.16 10.95
N LEU A 560 1.84 -35.38 10.28
CA LEU A 560 0.44 -35.71 10.03
C LEU A 560 0.33 -36.45 8.69
N MET A 561 -0.40 -37.54 8.67
CA MET A 561 -0.52 -38.41 7.51
C MET A 561 -1.99 -38.57 7.10
N SER A 562 -2.27 -38.29 5.83
CA SER A 562 -3.61 -38.51 5.24
C SER A 562 -3.94 -40.00 5.03
N PRO A 563 -5.23 -40.34 4.87
CA PRO A 563 -5.62 -41.64 4.31
C PRO A 563 -5.14 -41.80 2.86
N VAL A 564 -5.16 -43.03 2.35
CA VAL A 564 -4.93 -43.27 0.93
C VAL A 564 -6.14 -42.78 0.12
N MET A 565 -5.91 -41.85 -0.79
CA MET A 565 -6.91 -41.27 -1.68
C MET A 565 -6.86 -41.95 -3.05
N ASN A 566 -8.01 -42.45 -3.51
CA ASN A 566 -8.12 -43.05 -4.83
C ASN A 566 -8.42 -42.00 -5.90
N LEU A 567 -7.38 -41.55 -6.62
CA LEU A 567 -7.51 -40.58 -7.72
C LEU A 567 -7.18 -41.19 -9.09
N GLY A 568 -7.14 -42.53 -9.20
CA GLY A 568 -6.70 -43.22 -10.42
C GLY A 568 -7.63 -43.06 -11.62
N THR A 569 -8.85 -42.58 -11.41
CA THR A 569 -9.83 -42.25 -12.45
C THR A 569 -10.13 -40.75 -12.55
N ALA A 570 -9.43 -39.93 -11.77
CA ALA A 570 -9.64 -38.48 -11.78
C ALA A 570 -8.96 -37.84 -13.00
N GLY A 571 -9.47 -36.69 -13.46
CA GLY A 571 -8.91 -35.98 -14.61
C GLY A 571 -7.52 -35.40 -14.34
N SER A 572 -6.76 -35.10 -15.38
CA SER A 572 -5.42 -34.48 -15.26
C SER A 572 -5.42 -33.11 -14.58
N GLU A 573 -6.56 -32.42 -14.60
CA GLU A 573 -6.77 -31.13 -13.94
C GLU A 573 -7.20 -31.25 -12.47
N THR A 574 -7.03 -32.42 -11.87
CA THR A 574 -7.31 -32.59 -10.44
C THR A 574 -6.33 -31.79 -9.60
N ARG A 575 -6.89 -31.06 -8.65
CA ARG A 575 -6.19 -30.19 -7.71
C ARG A 575 -6.46 -30.62 -6.29
N ILE A 576 -5.52 -30.30 -5.42
CA ILE A 576 -5.68 -30.42 -3.98
C ILE A 576 -5.48 -29.04 -3.38
N GLY A 577 -6.47 -28.58 -2.62
CA GLY A 577 -6.43 -27.36 -1.84
C GLY A 577 -6.60 -27.66 -0.35
N TYR A 578 -5.93 -26.90 0.52
CA TYR A 578 -6.07 -27.02 1.97
C TYR A 578 -5.78 -25.69 2.67
N TRP A 579 -6.40 -25.49 3.84
CA TRP A 579 -6.08 -24.40 4.75
C TRP A 579 -5.05 -24.85 5.76
N ARG A 580 -3.97 -24.10 5.91
CA ARG A 580 -2.91 -24.39 6.87
C ARG A 580 -2.62 -23.19 7.76
N TRP A 581 -2.20 -23.49 8.98
CA TRP A 581 -1.55 -22.55 9.88
C TRP A 581 -0.10 -22.98 10.06
N TYR A 582 0.83 -22.03 10.07
CA TYR A 582 2.21 -22.28 10.48
C TYR A 582 2.81 -21.05 11.16
N SER A 583 3.37 -21.25 12.34
CA SER A 583 4.08 -20.23 13.12
C SER A 583 5.41 -20.77 13.59
N ASN A 584 6.49 -19.99 13.39
CA ASN A 584 7.79 -20.18 14.01
C ASN A 584 8.43 -18.83 14.42
N SER A 585 7.66 -17.73 14.33
CA SER A 585 8.17 -16.36 14.41
C SER A 585 8.38 -15.86 15.85
N ALA A 586 8.15 -16.73 16.84
CA ALA A 586 8.32 -16.46 18.26
C ALA A 586 9.25 -17.50 18.90
N GLY A 587 9.55 -17.32 20.19
CA GLY A 587 10.45 -18.20 20.94
C GLY A 587 11.85 -17.64 21.14
N SER A 588 12.76 -18.50 21.56
CA SER A 588 14.14 -18.13 21.89
C SER A 588 15.00 -17.85 20.65
N THR A 589 14.68 -18.51 19.53
CA THR A 589 15.40 -18.37 18.26
C THR A 589 14.40 -18.36 17.10
N PRO A 590 13.54 -17.34 16.98
CA PRO A 590 12.47 -17.34 15.99
C PRO A 590 12.99 -17.39 14.55
N ASN A 591 12.15 -17.91 13.64
CA ASN A 591 12.38 -17.96 12.20
C ASN A 591 13.56 -18.85 11.76
N THR A 592 13.77 -19.99 12.44
CA THR A 592 14.82 -20.96 12.05
C THR A 592 14.29 -22.26 11.46
N ASP A 593 12.98 -22.48 11.52
CA ASP A 593 12.38 -23.81 11.35
C ASP A 593 11.42 -23.89 10.17
N ILE A 594 11.17 -25.08 9.63
CA ILE A 594 10.37 -25.22 8.40
C ILE A 594 9.17 -26.14 8.58
N PHE A 595 8.13 -25.86 7.81
CA PHE A 595 6.99 -26.74 7.60
C PHE A 595 7.04 -27.30 6.18
N ARG A 596 6.87 -28.62 6.03
CA ARG A 596 6.93 -29.31 4.73
C ARG A 596 5.65 -30.06 4.43
N VAL A 597 5.22 -30.02 3.18
CA VAL A 597 4.12 -30.84 2.66
C VAL A 597 4.65 -31.69 1.52
N ASP A 598 4.42 -33.01 1.58
CA ASP A 598 4.83 -33.94 0.53
C ASP A 598 3.66 -34.78 0.03
N LEU A 599 3.75 -35.19 -1.23
CA LEU A 599 2.79 -36.05 -1.94
C LEU A 599 3.45 -37.37 -2.34
N SER A 600 2.71 -38.46 -2.24
CA SER A 600 3.05 -39.79 -2.70
C SER A 600 1.96 -40.31 -3.63
N ASN A 601 2.35 -41.12 -4.63
CA ASN A 601 1.43 -41.84 -5.50
C ASN A 601 1.56 -43.37 -5.38
N ASP A 602 2.24 -43.85 -4.33
CA ASP A 602 2.50 -45.26 -4.02
C ASP A 602 2.27 -45.60 -2.53
N ALA A 603 1.23 -44.98 -1.97
CA ALA A 603 0.76 -45.12 -0.59
C ALA A 603 1.78 -44.72 0.50
N GLY A 604 2.79 -43.94 0.14
CA GLY A 604 3.80 -43.39 1.04
C GLY A 604 5.15 -44.10 1.00
N THR A 605 5.45 -44.86 -0.06
CA THR A 605 6.76 -45.49 -0.24
C THR A 605 7.79 -44.47 -0.75
N ASN A 606 7.39 -43.64 -1.72
CA ASN A 606 8.16 -42.51 -2.24
C ASN A 606 7.37 -41.20 -2.10
N TRP A 607 8.09 -40.09 -1.93
CA TRP A 607 7.53 -38.77 -1.63
C TRP A 607 8.14 -37.70 -2.54
N ALA A 608 7.30 -36.80 -3.03
CA ALA A 608 7.67 -35.62 -3.79
C ALA A 608 7.22 -34.36 -3.03
N SER A 609 8.05 -33.33 -3.01
CA SER A 609 7.77 -32.07 -2.32
C SER A 609 6.61 -31.32 -2.99
N VAL A 610 5.67 -30.83 -2.18
CA VAL A 610 4.57 -29.93 -2.59
C VAL A 610 4.90 -28.50 -2.18
N GLU A 611 5.18 -28.30 -0.89
CA GLU A 611 5.40 -26.99 -0.29
C GLU A 611 6.47 -27.06 0.80
N VAL A 612 7.28 -26.00 0.91
CA VAL A 612 8.17 -25.75 2.06
C VAL A 612 7.93 -24.31 2.52
N VAL A 613 7.59 -24.15 3.79
CA VAL A 613 7.29 -22.85 4.42
C VAL A 613 8.36 -22.55 5.46
N GLY A 614 8.89 -21.34 5.42
CA GLY A 614 10.01 -20.92 6.28
C GLY A 614 11.39 -21.18 5.69
N PRO A 615 12.46 -20.92 6.46
CA PRO A 615 12.44 -20.66 7.90
C PRO A 615 11.97 -19.25 8.29
N SER A 616 11.93 -18.32 7.35
CA SER A 616 11.34 -16.99 7.50
C SER A 616 10.50 -16.63 6.26
N GLY A 617 9.72 -15.55 6.34
CA GLY A 617 8.98 -15.01 5.20
C GLY A 617 7.47 -15.25 5.29
N PRO A 618 6.74 -15.06 4.19
CA PRO A 618 5.27 -15.15 4.19
C PRO A 618 4.76 -16.50 4.70
N GLY A 619 3.79 -16.45 5.62
CA GLY A 619 3.14 -17.63 6.17
C GLY A 619 3.91 -18.37 7.27
N THR A 620 4.88 -17.72 7.92
CA THR A 620 5.62 -18.27 9.09
C THR A 620 5.22 -17.65 10.44
N SER A 621 4.23 -16.75 10.47
CA SER A 621 3.82 -16.01 11.69
C SER A 621 2.37 -16.29 12.10
N GLY A 622 1.84 -17.46 11.75
CA GLY A 622 0.46 -17.84 11.96
C GLY A 622 -0.52 -17.25 10.94
N GLY A 623 -1.81 -17.46 11.17
CA GLY A 623 -2.90 -17.15 10.25
C GLY A 623 -3.28 -18.34 9.36
N TRP A 624 -4.59 -18.54 9.15
CA TRP A 624 -5.11 -19.53 8.22
C TRP A 624 -4.85 -19.09 6.78
N LEU A 625 -4.07 -19.89 6.04
CA LEU A 625 -3.68 -19.62 4.66
C LEU A 625 -4.07 -20.77 3.75
N TYR A 626 -4.72 -20.46 2.63
CA TYR A 626 -5.09 -21.44 1.61
C TYR A 626 -3.91 -21.72 0.67
N HIS A 627 -3.60 -22.99 0.45
CA HIS A 627 -2.63 -23.46 -0.53
C HIS A 627 -3.29 -24.43 -1.51
N GLU A 628 -2.95 -24.34 -2.78
CA GLU A 628 -3.49 -25.20 -3.85
C GLU A 628 -2.43 -25.55 -4.88
N PHE A 629 -2.46 -26.80 -5.34
CA PHE A 629 -1.61 -27.27 -6.44
C PHE A 629 -2.34 -28.26 -7.35
N ARG A 630 -1.90 -28.35 -8.61
CA ARG A 630 -2.34 -29.38 -9.55
C ARG A 630 -1.53 -30.66 -9.33
N VAL A 631 -2.22 -31.78 -9.11
CA VAL A 631 -1.59 -33.06 -8.75
C VAL A 631 -0.62 -33.54 -9.83
N ALA A 632 -1.05 -33.45 -11.10
CA ALA A 632 -0.30 -33.92 -12.26
C ALA A 632 1.04 -33.18 -12.49
N ASP A 633 1.20 -31.98 -11.93
CA ASP A 633 2.45 -31.21 -12.04
C ASP A 633 3.54 -31.79 -11.12
N ILE A 634 3.14 -32.56 -10.09
CA ILE A 634 4.04 -33.15 -9.10
C ILE A 634 4.22 -34.65 -9.37
N LEU A 635 3.11 -35.40 -9.45
CA LEU A 635 3.11 -36.84 -9.67
C LEU A 635 1.93 -37.30 -10.53
N PRO A 636 2.07 -38.39 -11.31
CA PRO A 636 0.94 -39.05 -11.96
C PRO A 636 -0.10 -39.50 -10.94
N LEU A 637 -1.38 -39.29 -11.25
CA LEU A 637 -2.49 -39.69 -10.41
C LEU A 637 -2.62 -41.22 -10.37
N THR A 638 -2.79 -41.77 -9.17
CA THR A 638 -3.01 -43.21 -8.96
C THR A 638 -4.14 -43.44 -7.97
N SER A 639 -4.51 -44.70 -7.76
CA SER A 639 -5.43 -45.06 -6.67
C SER A 639 -4.77 -45.05 -5.28
N GLN A 640 -3.50 -44.67 -5.20
CA GLN A 640 -2.65 -44.77 -4.00
C GLN A 640 -2.07 -43.42 -3.59
N MET A 641 -2.78 -42.32 -3.88
CA MET A 641 -2.32 -40.97 -3.54
C MET A 641 -2.33 -40.77 -2.03
N ARG A 642 -1.33 -40.07 -1.50
CA ARG A 642 -1.21 -39.78 -0.07
C ARG A 642 -0.42 -38.51 0.17
N LEU A 643 -0.86 -37.70 1.12
CA LEU A 643 -0.17 -36.52 1.64
C LEU A 643 0.40 -36.75 3.04
N ARG A 644 1.51 -36.06 3.33
CA ARG A 644 2.01 -35.86 4.69
C ARG A 644 2.38 -34.39 4.92
N PHE A 645 2.19 -33.94 6.15
CA PHE A 645 2.49 -32.58 6.62
C PHE A 645 3.45 -32.71 7.79
N ILE A 646 4.59 -32.03 7.73
CA ILE A 646 5.71 -32.21 8.67
C ILE A 646 6.03 -30.86 9.28
N ALA A 647 5.80 -30.73 10.58
CA ALA A 647 6.25 -29.60 11.38
C ALA A 647 7.55 -29.98 12.07
N GLU A 648 8.56 -29.12 11.97
CA GLU A 648 9.91 -29.36 12.48
C GLU A 648 10.29 -28.20 13.41
N ASP A 649 10.80 -28.54 14.59
CA ASP A 649 11.55 -27.66 15.48
C ASP A 649 12.92 -28.32 15.73
N ALA A 650 13.84 -28.07 14.81
CA ALA A 650 15.14 -28.73 14.77
C ALA A 650 16.24 -27.74 15.12
N GLY A 651 16.44 -27.50 16.41
CA GLY A 651 17.52 -26.61 16.84
C GLY A 651 17.24 -25.93 18.18
N ALA A 652 17.49 -24.63 18.24
CA ALA A 652 17.18 -23.82 19.41
C ALA A 652 15.71 -23.36 19.32
N GLY A 653 14.99 -23.37 20.45
CA GLY A 653 13.52 -23.39 20.46
C GLY A 653 12.84 -22.15 19.88
N SER A 654 12.45 -22.24 18.61
CA SER A 654 11.32 -21.49 18.07
C SER A 654 10.03 -21.99 18.73
N LEU A 655 9.01 -21.14 18.84
CA LEU A 655 7.67 -21.61 19.16
C LEU A 655 7.02 -22.11 17.87
N VAL A 656 7.11 -23.41 17.61
CA VAL A 656 6.62 -24.02 16.36
C VAL A 656 5.22 -24.58 16.52
N GLU A 657 4.27 -23.98 15.80
CA GLU A 657 2.88 -24.41 15.76
C GLU A 657 2.40 -24.59 14.32
N ALA A 658 1.75 -25.70 14.02
CA ALA A 658 1.17 -26.00 12.72
C ALA A 658 -0.25 -26.54 12.84
N ALA A 659 -1.13 -26.15 11.93
CA ALA A 659 -2.48 -26.69 11.83
C ALA A 659 -2.89 -26.93 10.38
N LEU A 660 -3.86 -27.82 10.17
CA LEU A 660 -4.43 -28.18 8.89
C LEU A 660 -5.94 -28.31 9.02
N ASP A 661 -6.67 -27.69 8.10
CA ASP A 661 -8.11 -27.76 8.01
C ASP A 661 -8.61 -27.72 6.56
N ASP A 662 -9.88 -28.09 6.35
CA ASP A 662 -10.63 -27.90 5.09
C ASP A 662 -9.89 -28.36 3.82
N LEU A 663 -9.41 -29.62 3.81
CA LEU A 663 -8.74 -30.18 2.63
C LEU A 663 -9.76 -30.64 1.59
N SER A 664 -9.66 -30.10 0.37
CA SER A 664 -10.47 -30.49 -0.78
C SER A 664 -9.62 -31.08 -1.91
N VAL A 665 -10.13 -32.13 -2.53
CA VAL A 665 -9.64 -32.63 -3.82
C VAL A 665 -10.74 -32.38 -4.84
N PHE A 666 -10.45 -31.67 -5.91
CA PHE A 666 -11.45 -31.31 -6.91
C PHE A 666 -10.87 -31.32 -8.32
N GLY A 667 -11.71 -31.65 -9.30
CA GLY A 667 -11.37 -31.51 -10.71
C GLY A 667 -11.84 -30.17 -11.25
N ILE A 668 -11.10 -29.59 -12.19
CA ILE A 668 -11.64 -28.52 -13.04
C ILE A 668 -12.54 -29.15 -14.10
N THR A 669 -13.77 -28.64 -14.23
CA THR A 669 -14.70 -29.08 -15.27
C THR A 669 -14.54 -28.20 -16.50
N CYS A 670 -14.44 -28.83 -17.67
CA CYS A 670 -14.49 -28.15 -18.95
C CYS A 670 -15.71 -28.66 -19.73
N PRO A 671 -16.55 -27.77 -20.28
CA PRO A 671 -17.54 -28.18 -21.26
C PRO A 671 -16.83 -28.73 -22.50
N THR A 672 -17.52 -29.58 -23.25
CA THR A 672 -17.06 -30.08 -24.54
C THR A 672 -16.83 -28.92 -25.49
N CYS A 673 -15.71 -28.97 -26.19
CA CYS A 673 -15.36 -28.04 -27.24
C CYS A 673 -16.46 -28.04 -28.34
N PRO A 674 -17.16 -26.92 -28.61
CA PRO A 674 -18.22 -26.90 -29.63
C PRO A 674 -17.75 -27.24 -31.05
N SER A 675 -16.46 -26.99 -31.36
CA SER A 675 -15.88 -27.34 -32.66
C SER A 675 -15.40 -28.79 -32.75
N ASP A 676 -15.32 -29.54 -31.65
CA ASP A 676 -15.15 -31.01 -31.65
C ASP A 676 -16.52 -31.64 -31.93
N PHE A 677 -17.06 -31.31 -33.09
CA PHE A 677 -18.43 -31.54 -33.48
C PHE A 677 -18.78 -33.03 -33.59
N ASN A 678 -17.82 -33.86 -33.97
CA ASN A 678 -17.95 -35.31 -34.05
C ASN A 678 -17.61 -36.02 -32.73
N GLY A 679 -17.10 -35.30 -31.73
CA GLY A 679 -16.77 -35.80 -30.40
C GLY A 679 -15.54 -36.71 -30.36
N SER A 680 -14.53 -36.44 -31.19
CA SER A 680 -13.33 -37.26 -31.37
C SER A 680 -12.35 -37.22 -30.19
N GLY A 681 -12.51 -36.31 -29.23
CA GLY A 681 -11.72 -36.32 -27.99
C GLY A 681 -11.14 -34.98 -27.56
N GLY A 682 -11.80 -33.88 -27.89
CA GLY A 682 -11.57 -32.55 -27.33
C GLY A 682 -10.68 -31.62 -28.15
N THR A 683 -10.11 -32.09 -29.27
CA THR A 683 -9.40 -31.23 -30.23
C THR A 683 -10.05 -31.38 -31.60
N PRO A 684 -10.66 -30.32 -32.15
CA PRO A 684 -11.24 -30.30 -33.47
C PRO A 684 -10.23 -30.67 -34.56
N ASP A 685 -10.68 -31.48 -35.51
CA ASP A 685 -9.92 -31.89 -36.69
C ASP A 685 -10.73 -31.71 -38.00
N ASP A 686 -10.11 -32.02 -39.14
CA ASP A 686 -10.75 -31.83 -40.44
C ASP A 686 -12.06 -32.65 -40.59
N ALA A 687 -12.24 -33.71 -39.79
CA ALA A 687 -13.47 -34.50 -39.78
C ALA A 687 -14.59 -33.79 -39.01
N ASP A 688 -14.29 -32.92 -38.04
CA ASP A 688 -15.28 -32.06 -37.40
C ASP A 688 -15.85 -31.02 -38.35
N VAL A 689 -14.99 -30.42 -39.19
CA VAL A 689 -15.44 -29.48 -40.24
C VAL A 689 -16.44 -30.18 -41.18
N ALA A 690 -16.11 -31.40 -41.61
CA ALA A 690 -16.98 -32.18 -42.47
C ALA A 690 -18.31 -32.53 -41.78
N ALA A 691 -18.27 -32.96 -40.51
CA ALA A 691 -19.45 -33.30 -39.72
C ALA A 691 -20.35 -32.08 -39.47
N PHE A 692 -19.77 -30.93 -39.15
CA PHE A 692 -20.49 -29.67 -38.98
C PHE A 692 -21.22 -29.27 -40.26
N PHE A 693 -20.53 -29.22 -41.41
CA PHE A 693 -21.17 -28.84 -42.67
C PHE A 693 -22.21 -29.87 -43.15
N GLU A 694 -22.07 -31.15 -42.81
CA GLU A 694 -23.11 -32.14 -43.07
C GLU A 694 -24.38 -31.86 -42.24
N ALA A 695 -24.24 -31.64 -40.94
CA ALA A 695 -25.35 -31.30 -40.05
C ALA A 695 -26.01 -29.96 -40.44
N TRP A 696 -25.20 -28.94 -40.72
CA TRP A 696 -25.63 -27.61 -41.16
C TRP A 696 -26.44 -27.68 -42.46
N ASN A 697 -25.95 -28.39 -43.50
CA ASN A 697 -26.67 -28.56 -44.77
C ASN A 697 -27.99 -29.33 -44.60
N ASN A 698 -28.08 -30.20 -43.59
CA ASN A 698 -29.29 -30.95 -43.27
C ASN A 698 -30.28 -30.18 -42.37
N GLY A 699 -29.90 -28.99 -41.90
CA GLY A 699 -30.72 -28.20 -40.97
C GLY A 699 -30.85 -28.86 -39.59
N ASP A 700 -29.85 -29.63 -39.17
CA ASP A 700 -29.84 -30.28 -37.85
C ASP A 700 -29.66 -29.23 -36.75
N GLU A 701 -30.47 -29.30 -35.68
CA GLU A 701 -30.37 -28.40 -34.53
C GLU A 701 -28.98 -28.49 -33.87
N SER A 702 -28.24 -29.60 -34.04
CA SER A 702 -26.89 -29.75 -33.52
C SER A 702 -25.88 -28.75 -34.13
N ALA A 703 -26.18 -28.16 -35.29
CA ALA A 703 -25.35 -27.15 -35.93
C ALA A 703 -25.73 -25.70 -35.56
N ASP A 704 -26.78 -25.48 -34.75
CA ASP A 704 -27.16 -24.15 -34.21
C ASP A 704 -26.24 -23.77 -33.02
N LEU A 705 -24.98 -23.46 -33.33
CA LEU A 705 -23.94 -23.17 -32.36
C LEU A 705 -24.06 -21.78 -31.71
N ASN A 706 -24.73 -20.84 -32.38
CA ASN A 706 -25.02 -19.51 -31.83
C ASN A 706 -26.36 -19.46 -31.05
N GLN A 707 -27.11 -20.56 -31.00
CA GLN A 707 -28.39 -20.72 -30.30
C GLN A 707 -29.48 -19.75 -30.79
N SER A 708 -29.54 -19.50 -32.10
CA SER A 708 -30.47 -18.56 -32.72
C SER A 708 -31.92 -19.06 -32.81
N GLY A 709 -32.20 -20.32 -32.47
CA GLY A 709 -33.57 -20.83 -32.35
C GLY A 709 -33.84 -22.20 -33.00
N GLY A 710 -32.82 -23.06 -33.05
CA GLY A 710 -32.88 -24.46 -33.45
C GLY A 710 -32.69 -24.72 -34.95
N THR A 711 -32.60 -23.69 -35.80
CA THR A 711 -32.29 -23.88 -37.23
C THR A 711 -30.95 -23.23 -37.55
N PRO A 712 -29.94 -24.00 -37.97
CA PRO A 712 -28.63 -23.42 -38.27
C PRO A 712 -28.67 -22.46 -39.46
N ASP A 713 -27.93 -21.36 -39.37
CA ASP A 713 -27.80 -20.31 -40.37
C ASP A 713 -26.33 -19.95 -40.67
N ASP A 714 -26.09 -18.94 -41.52
CA ASP A 714 -24.74 -18.55 -41.92
C ASP A 714 -23.89 -18.03 -40.73
N ALA A 715 -24.52 -17.55 -39.65
CA ALA A 715 -23.81 -17.09 -38.47
C ALA A 715 -23.28 -18.26 -37.61
N ASP A 716 -23.86 -19.45 -37.72
CA ASP A 716 -23.31 -20.66 -37.08
C ASP A 716 -21.99 -21.10 -37.69
N VAL A 717 -21.81 -20.90 -39.00
CA VAL A 717 -20.52 -21.16 -39.67
C VAL A 717 -19.44 -20.24 -39.07
N ALA A 718 -19.77 -18.98 -38.82
CA ALA A 718 -18.86 -18.05 -38.18
C ALA A 718 -18.55 -18.47 -36.73
N ALA A 719 -19.57 -18.88 -35.96
CA ALA A 719 -19.41 -19.37 -34.59
C ALA A 719 -18.52 -20.63 -34.53
N PHE A 720 -18.73 -21.59 -35.44
CA PHE A 720 -17.89 -22.80 -35.52
C PHE A 720 -16.41 -22.45 -35.68
N PHE A 721 -16.08 -21.55 -36.60
CA PHE A 721 -14.69 -21.14 -36.82
C PHE A 721 -14.17 -20.18 -35.75
N GLU A 722 -15.03 -19.43 -35.06
CA GLU A 722 -14.64 -18.62 -33.91
C GLU A 722 -14.18 -19.52 -32.76
N PHE A 723 -14.95 -20.55 -32.43
CA PHE A 723 -14.56 -21.56 -31.44
C PHE A 723 -13.27 -22.26 -31.86
N TRP A 724 -13.19 -22.75 -33.09
CA TRP A 724 -11.98 -23.39 -33.64
C TRP A 724 -10.74 -22.49 -33.50
N ASN A 725 -10.84 -21.21 -33.87
CA ASN A 725 -9.70 -20.31 -33.79
C ASN A 725 -9.37 -19.92 -32.33
N ALA A 726 -10.32 -20.04 -31.42
CA ALA A 726 -10.12 -19.83 -29.99
C ALA A 726 -9.40 -21.01 -29.29
N GLY A 727 -9.05 -22.08 -30.02
CA GLY A 727 -8.35 -23.24 -29.42
C GLY A 727 -9.29 -24.18 -28.68
N CYS A 728 -10.57 -24.17 -29.08
CA CYS A 728 -11.17 -25.43 -29.48
C CYS A 728 -10.23 -25.98 -30.56
#